data_AF-A0A960JM57-F1
#
_entry.id   AF-A0A960JM57-F1
#
_cell.length_a   1.000
_cell.length_b   1.000
_cell.length_c   1.000
_cell.angle_alpha   90.00
_cell.angle_beta   90.00
_cell.angle_gamma   90.00
#
_symmetry.space_group_name_H-M   'P 1'
#
loop_
_entity.id
_entity.type
_entity.pdbx_description
1 polymer ?
#
loop_
_entity_poly.entity_id
_entity_poly.type
_entity_poly.pdbx_seq_one_letter_code
_entity_poly.pdbx_strand_id
1 'polypeptide(L)'
;DDDGWLGVGPTITGLIRGDDGASDAWMMQDGTVPAAFARLTPLLLAVSAMLDKIPNEAPGRLRDWLVSLMEGPYAGAVGRTTTTLYMAADDSEGEVVLSGSGVEVNWPGAGLQRSLIEGGGRLAEAARHLGGRPVHNPGQGGHLGNRPISVHPLGGCVMGSDAGDSVVNDRGQVYAGAAGRHVQKGLYVTDGSIIPRSLGANPSLTIAALAERTARLMLTDLGLDPLPADPAPPSGTEPGDVAPEVSGPQVRFGERLGGHLMVDGQASPIRLELRVAVDDPAEVRRDPQGTHLQVTGTVDAPLLHPAPITVSWGTLTLVAEDPDQPVGHRMEYRLALRDADDNRYHLEADKLILDQPGFDWLWDATEMAVVIRPDQEREAIRAYGMARLAPFDALRMGLSMRGPLGASPMTQAKAVVSFLGAFALPMSRTFGKAAVAASELRAARRPLERRRPLKLPPTTSHWLSRDGTWVDGDEMPADPVVGLRRYRGGTAGPVLLAPGFGMSSDHYLLDAEGPNLTEWLVDAGYDVWLFDYRSSIMFPGAGRPATLDDIARQDWPAAVDRVRGLTGAEEVAVVAHCVGSATVLMALLAGMEGVASVVCSQMAAHFDVPSFTRLRARLRPGPKLERLGFTSVFPDRGTGLSAQLADLAARPTPLAHGERCDSPVCRWVFFFYGPTHHHANLDRYTHDRIAELFGEGSLRGMDHVGSMFTSGRLVDADGGDSYLPHVEQLDLPILFLAGTRNRLVLPSSSQRSLAWLRSHHGPDLHHRRELPGYAHLDGLLGRRSHRDVFPHIADFLGDHH
;
A
#
# COMPACT_ATOMS: atom_id res chain seq x y z
N ASP A 1 -9.06 39.79 18.63
CA ASP A 1 -10.26 39.52 17.84
C ASP A 1 -9.85 39.02 16.47
N ASP A 2 -10.07 37.72 16.23
CA ASP A 2 -10.32 37.08 14.93
C ASP A 2 -10.18 35.56 15.08
N ASP A 3 -11.09 35.02 15.89
CA ASP A 3 -11.32 33.59 16.11
C ASP A 3 -11.86 32.94 14.81
N GLY A 4 -10.97 32.42 13.98
CA GLY A 4 -11.30 31.80 12.68
C GLY A 4 -11.90 30.38 12.73
N TRP A 5 -12.29 29.88 13.90
CA TRP A 5 -13.08 28.65 14.00
C TRP A 5 -14.43 28.99 14.60
N LEU A 6 -15.33 29.47 13.72
CA LEU A 6 -16.76 29.45 13.97
C LEU A 6 -17.12 28.07 14.54
N GLY A 7 -17.62 28.04 15.78
CA GLY A 7 -18.22 26.85 16.35
C GLY A 7 -19.21 26.30 15.32
N VAL A 8 -19.06 25.04 14.94
CA VAL A 8 -19.96 24.43 13.96
C VAL A 8 -21.35 24.53 14.57
N GLY A 9 -22.19 25.39 13.99
CA GLY A 9 -23.59 25.49 14.33
C GLY A 9 -24.31 24.16 14.07
N PRO A 10 -25.61 24.06 14.36
CA PRO A 10 -26.36 22.85 14.07
C PRO A 10 -26.18 22.47 12.59
N THR A 11 -26.00 21.17 12.30
CA THR A 11 -25.78 20.65 10.94
C THR A 11 -26.90 21.04 9.98
N ILE A 12 -28.11 21.17 10.51
CA ILE A 12 -29.33 21.60 9.82
C ILE A 12 -29.90 22.77 10.62
N THR A 13 -30.07 23.92 9.97
CA THR A 13 -30.63 25.15 10.54
C THR A 13 -31.96 25.55 9.93
N GLY A 14 -32.30 25.00 8.76
CA GLY A 14 -33.46 25.35 7.96
C GLY A 14 -34.08 24.13 7.28
N LEU A 15 -35.40 24.16 7.18
CA LEU A 15 -36.22 23.08 6.64
C LEU A 15 -37.36 23.69 5.81
N ILE A 16 -37.57 23.14 4.62
CA ILE A 16 -38.79 23.32 3.83
C ILE A 16 -39.48 21.95 3.76
N ARG A 17 -40.75 21.91 4.15
CA ARG A 17 -41.60 20.73 4.01
C ARG A 17 -42.66 21.02 2.95
N GLY A 18 -42.77 20.13 1.98
CA GLY A 18 -43.84 20.11 0.99
C GLY A 18 -44.74 18.89 1.19
N ASP A 19 -45.98 19.03 0.74
CA ASP A 19 -46.98 17.97 0.77
C ASP A 19 -47.76 18.02 -0.56
N ASP A 20 -47.47 17.06 -1.43
CA ASP A 20 -48.10 16.93 -2.75
C ASP A 20 -49.30 15.95 -2.72
N GLY A 21 -49.72 15.50 -1.53
CA GLY A 21 -50.81 14.54 -1.32
C GLY A 21 -50.55 13.57 -0.15
N ALA A 22 -51.58 12.79 0.24
CA ALA A 22 -51.67 12.06 1.51
C ALA A 22 -50.54 11.06 1.87
N SER A 23 -49.60 10.75 0.96
CA SER A 23 -48.44 9.87 1.19
C SER A 23 -47.10 10.44 0.73
N ASP A 24 -47.07 11.63 0.12
CA ASP A 24 -45.92 12.11 -0.67
C ASP A 24 -45.26 13.34 -0.02
N ALA A 25 -45.32 13.42 1.31
CA ALA A 25 -44.64 14.46 2.07
C ALA A 25 -43.13 14.35 1.87
N TRP A 26 -42.50 15.49 1.60
CA TRP A 26 -41.05 15.58 1.41
C TRP A 26 -40.47 16.73 2.22
N MET A 27 -39.19 16.62 2.53
CA MET A 27 -38.44 17.63 3.25
C MET A 27 -37.14 17.94 2.52
N MET A 28 -36.87 19.23 2.41
CA MET A 28 -35.61 19.79 1.95
C MET A 28 -34.97 20.51 3.13
N GLN A 29 -33.74 20.17 3.46
CA GLN A 29 -33.01 20.73 4.59
C GLN A 29 -31.69 21.33 4.12
N ASP A 30 -31.27 22.43 4.74
CA ASP A 30 -29.89 22.84 4.60
C ASP A 30 -28.97 21.86 5.35
N GLY A 31 -27.72 21.82 4.92
CA GLY A 31 -26.71 20.95 5.48
C GLY A 31 -25.39 21.69 5.61
N THR A 32 -24.69 21.45 6.72
CA THR A 32 -23.29 21.80 6.87
C THR A 32 -22.45 20.54 6.74
N VAL A 33 -21.40 20.59 5.91
CA VAL A 33 -20.45 19.48 5.83
C VAL A 33 -19.71 19.37 7.17
N PRO A 34 -19.70 18.20 7.85
CA PRO A 34 -19.01 18.07 9.12
C PRO A 34 -17.53 18.44 9.00
N ALA A 35 -16.97 19.08 10.02
CA ALA A 35 -15.59 19.58 10.01
C ALA A 35 -14.54 18.51 9.63
N ALA A 36 -14.81 17.24 9.97
CA ALA A 36 -13.97 16.09 9.60
C ALA A 36 -13.88 15.85 8.08
N PHE A 37 -14.91 16.21 7.32
CA PHE A 37 -14.96 16.04 5.86
C PHE A 37 -14.65 17.33 5.09
N ALA A 38 -14.63 18.47 5.77
CA ALA A 38 -14.57 19.80 5.16
C ALA A 38 -13.32 20.04 4.29
N ARG A 39 -12.20 19.36 4.56
CA ARG A 39 -10.96 19.44 3.75
C ARG A 39 -11.01 18.63 2.45
N LEU A 40 -11.91 17.64 2.34
CA LEU A 40 -12.06 16.78 1.16
C LEU A 40 -13.16 17.30 0.22
N THR A 41 -14.08 18.13 0.73
CA THR A 41 -15.20 18.72 0.00
C THR A 41 -14.82 19.42 -1.31
N PRO A 42 -13.74 20.23 -1.39
CA PRO A 42 -13.38 20.89 -2.67
C PRO A 42 -13.07 19.88 -3.79
N LEU A 43 -12.44 18.75 -3.44
CA LEU A 43 -12.09 17.71 -4.39
C LEU A 43 -13.33 16.92 -4.86
N LEU A 44 -14.22 16.56 -3.93
CA LEU A 44 -15.46 15.86 -4.24
C LEU A 44 -16.39 16.69 -5.14
N LEU A 45 -16.51 18.00 -4.87
CA LEU A 45 -17.25 18.94 -5.71
C LEU A 45 -16.63 19.08 -7.10
N ALA A 46 -15.29 19.10 -7.21
CA ALA A 46 -14.59 19.21 -8.49
C ALA A 46 -14.80 17.96 -9.37
N VAL A 47 -14.70 16.76 -8.78
CA VAL A 47 -14.98 15.50 -9.46
C VAL A 47 -16.44 15.43 -9.90
N SER A 48 -17.37 15.81 -9.04
CA SER A 48 -18.80 15.80 -9.39
C SER A 48 -19.14 16.81 -10.49
N ALA A 49 -18.62 18.04 -10.42
CA ALA A 49 -18.82 19.05 -11.45
C ALA A 49 -18.23 18.65 -12.82
N MET A 50 -17.15 17.86 -12.83
CA MET A 50 -16.56 17.30 -14.04
C MET A 50 -17.44 16.20 -14.65
N LEU A 51 -18.04 15.35 -13.81
CA LEU A 51 -18.97 14.29 -14.23
C LEU A 51 -20.30 14.86 -14.75
N ASP A 52 -20.80 15.95 -14.14
CA ASP A 52 -22.04 16.64 -14.54
C ASP A 52 -21.86 17.59 -15.74
N LYS A 53 -20.68 17.60 -16.40
CA LYS A 53 -20.35 18.40 -17.60
C LYS A 53 -20.70 19.89 -17.49
N ILE A 54 -20.60 20.45 -16.29
CA ILE A 54 -20.84 21.88 -16.07
C ILE A 54 -19.77 22.67 -16.85
N PRO A 55 -20.16 23.60 -17.76
CA PRO A 55 -19.22 24.29 -18.64
C PRO A 55 -18.01 24.88 -17.89
N ASN A 56 -16.82 24.57 -18.39
CA ASN A 56 -15.54 25.04 -17.86
C ASN A 56 -15.26 26.48 -18.33
N GLU A 57 -15.52 27.43 -17.45
CA GLU A 57 -14.85 28.73 -17.51
C GLU A 57 -13.64 28.67 -16.55
N ALA A 58 -12.44 28.39 -17.08
CA ALA A 58 -11.17 28.65 -16.38
C ALA A 58 -10.84 30.15 -16.56
N PRO A 59 -10.36 30.90 -15.54
CA PRO A 59 -9.26 30.59 -14.60
C PRO A 59 -9.61 30.81 -13.11
N GLY A 60 -10.86 31.11 -12.75
CA GLY A 60 -11.27 31.42 -11.38
C GLY A 60 -11.20 30.25 -10.40
N ARG A 61 -11.37 29.01 -10.88
CA ARG A 61 -11.43 27.79 -10.04
C ARG A 61 -10.09 27.39 -9.40
N LEU A 62 -8.97 27.56 -10.10
CA LEU A 62 -7.65 27.22 -9.53
C LEU A 62 -7.28 28.20 -8.41
N ARG A 63 -7.62 29.48 -8.58
CA ARG A 63 -7.48 30.51 -7.54
C ARG A 63 -8.40 30.22 -6.36
N ASP A 64 -9.69 29.95 -6.59
CA ASP A 64 -10.65 29.63 -5.53
C ASP A 64 -10.29 28.34 -4.79
N TRP A 65 -9.68 27.37 -5.47
CA TRP A 65 -9.14 26.13 -4.90
C TRP A 65 -7.89 26.36 -4.04
N LEU A 66 -6.95 27.17 -4.53
CA LEU A 66 -5.77 27.60 -3.76
C LEU A 66 -6.18 28.39 -2.51
N VAL A 67 -7.23 29.21 -2.61
CA VAL A 67 -7.79 29.97 -1.49
C VAL A 67 -8.44 29.04 -0.45
N SER A 68 -9.24 28.03 -0.86
CA SER A 68 -9.76 27.00 0.08
C SER A 68 -8.66 26.20 0.78
N LEU A 69 -7.49 26.03 0.14
CA LEU A 69 -6.32 25.36 0.71
C LEU A 69 -5.56 26.23 1.72
N MET A 70 -5.52 27.55 1.51
CA MET A 70 -4.76 28.51 2.34
C MET A 70 -5.59 29.10 3.49
N GLU A 71 -6.87 29.40 3.25
CA GLU A 71 -7.75 30.13 4.20
C GLU A 71 -8.71 29.21 4.97
N GLY A 72 -8.66 27.89 4.71
CA GLY A 72 -9.43 26.89 5.43
C GLY A 72 -10.65 26.34 4.67
N PRO A 73 -11.29 25.30 5.21
CA PRO A 73 -12.22 24.45 4.47
C PRO A 73 -13.56 25.12 4.09
N TYR A 74 -13.86 26.29 4.65
CA TYR A 74 -15.06 27.08 4.34
C TYR A 74 -14.77 28.33 3.50
N ALA A 75 -13.53 28.53 3.05
CA ALA A 75 -13.13 29.60 2.14
C ALA A 75 -13.18 29.13 0.67
N GLY A 76 -13.14 30.05 -0.30
CA GLY A 76 -13.08 29.73 -1.72
C GLY A 76 -14.36 29.08 -2.29
N ALA A 77 -14.22 28.01 -3.09
CA ALA A 77 -15.35 27.38 -3.78
C ALA A 77 -16.37 26.72 -2.83
N VAL A 78 -15.91 26.18 -1.70
CA VAL A 78 -16.79 25.56 -0.67
C VAL A 78 -17.60 26.61 0.07
N GLY A 79 -17.03 27.80 0.33
CA GLY A 79 -17.75 28.93 0.94
C GLY A 79 -18.87 29.52 0.06
N ARG A 80 -18.92 29.16 -1.24
CA ARG A 80 -20.00 29.52 -2.17
C ARG A 80 -20.89 28.33 -2.52
N THR A 81 -20.81 27.24 -1.76
CA THR A 81 -21.60 26.02 -1.95
C THR A 81 -22.55 25.82 -0.78
N THR A 82 -23.84 25.65 -1.08
CA THR A 82 -24.84 25.22 -0.09
C THR A 82 -25.05 23.72 -0.24
N THR A 83 -24.94 22.97 0.87
CA THR A 83 -25.31 21.55 0.87
C THR A 83 -26.79 21.45 1.20
N THR A 84 -27.51 20.64 0.42
CA THR A 84 -28.94 20.44 0.62
C THR A 84 -29.23 18.96 0.74
N LEU A 85 -30.03 18.59 1.74
CA LEU A 85 -30.51 17.24 1.97
C LEU A 85 -31.96 17.16 1.51
N TYR A 86 -32.31 16.08 0.82
CA TYR A 86 -33.68 15.82 0.40
C TYR A 86 -34.15 14.48 0.96
N MET A 87 -35.36 14.49 1.51
CA MET A 87 -35.92 13.38 2.25
C MET A 87 -37.35 13.18 1.78
N ALA A 88 -37.68 11.95 1.39
CA ALA A 88 -39.00 11.56 0.94
C ALA A 88 -39.20 10.07 1.23
N ALA A 89 -40.43 9.60 1.08
CA ALA A 89 -40.69 8.17 1.09
C ALA A 89 -40.13 7.50 -0.20
N ASP A 90 -39.60 6.30 -0.02
CA ASP A 90 -39.25 5.34 -1.06
C ASP A 90 -40.34 4.25 -1.19
N ASP A 91 -40.14 3.34 -2.14
CA ASP A 91 -41.00 2.17 -2.34
C ASP A 91 -40.78 1.07 -1.28
N SER A 92 -39.68 1.15 -0.51
CA SER A 92 -39.24 0.14 0.46
C SER A 92 -39.06 -1.28 -0.12
N GLU A 93 -38.77 -1.39 -1.42
CA GLU A 93 -38.59 -2.68 -2.15
C GLU A 93 -37.14 -3.21 -2.12
N GLY A 94 -36.24 -2.56 -1.38
CA GLY A 94 -34.83 -2.98 -1.28
C GLY A 94 -34.66 -4.21 -0.39
N GLU A 95 -33.92 -5.21 -0.88
CA GLU A 95 -33.65 -6.45 -0.15
C GLU A 95 -32.21 -6.53 0.32
N VAL A 96 -32.00 -7.05 1.54
CA VAL A 96 -30.68 -7.40 2.07
C VAL A 96 -30.54 -8.92 2.00
N VAL A 97 -29.65 -9.40 1.13
CA VAL A 97 -29.46 -10.82 0.84
C VAL A 97 -28.12 -11.29 1.39
N LEU A 98 -28.10 -12.42 2.08
CA LEU A 98 -26.87 -13.09 2.50
C LEU A 98 -26.41 -14.07 1.40
N SER A 99 -25.33 -13.74 0.70
CA SER A 99 -24.68 -14.57 -0.31
C SER A 99 -23.47 -15.32 0.27
N GLY A 100 -22.95 -16.33 -0.44
CA GLY A 100 -21.74 -17.06 -0.05
C GLY A 100 -20.47 -16.17 0.06
N SER A 101 -20.53 -14.93 -0.43
CA SER A 101 -19.49 -13.91 -0.35
C SER A 101 -19.76 -12.81 0.70
N GLY A 102 -20.91 -12.80 1.38
CA GLY A 102 -21.25 -11.81 2.41
C GLY A 102 -22.67 -11.26 2.30
N VAL A 103 -22.89 -10.06 2.83
CA VAL A 103 -24.20 -9.37 2.76
C VAL A 103 -24.23 -8.44 1.56
N GLU A 104 -25.26 -8.55 0.73
CA GLU A 104 -25.48 -7.75 -0.48
C GLU A 104 -26.82 -7.02 -0.41
N VAL A 105 -26.87 -5.77 -0.90
CA VAL A 105 -28.13 -5.03 -1.05
C VAL A 105 -28.59 -5.12 -2.49
N ASN A 106 -29.73 -5.77 -2.70
CA ASN A 106 -30.38 -5.88 -3.99
C ASN A 106 -31.56 -4.89 -4.05
N TRP A 107 -31.38 -3.78 -4.76
CA TRP A 107 -32.45 -2.79 -4.97
C TRP A 107 -32.45 -2.32 -6.43
N PRO A 108 -33.00 -3.13 -7.35
CA PRO A 108 -33.04 -2.79 -8.77
C PRO A 108 -33.84 -1.50 -8.99
N GLY A 109 -33.24 -0.54 -9.68
CA GLY A 109 -33.92 0.73 -9.99
C GLY A 109 -34.01 1.71 -8.82
N ALA A 110 -33.28 1.52 -7.72
CA ALA A 110 -33.30 2.42 -6.56
C ALA A 110 -33.13 3.91 -6.93
N GLY A 111 -32.18 4.25 -7.84
CA GLY A 111 -31.99 5.64 -8.28
C GLY A 111 -32.93 6.12 -9.37
N LEU A 112 -33.92 5.32 -9.77
CA LEU A 112 -34.99 5.68 -10.70
C LEU A 112 -36.33 5.90 -9.98
N GLN A 113 -36.34 5.88 -8.65
CA GLN A 113 -37.54 6.15 -7.88
C GLN A 113 -38.08 7.55 -8.16
N ARG A 114 -39.41 7.63 -8.25
CA ARG A 114 -40.13 8.87 -8.50
C ARG A 114 -39.76 9.96 -7.49
N SER A 115 -39.68 9.63 -6.21
CA SER A 115 -39.36 10.57 -5.13
C SER A 115 -37.96 11.18 -5.27
N LEU A 116 -36.97 10.40 -5.74
CA LEU A 116 -35.61 10.87 -6.02
C LEU A 116 -35.55 11.73 -7.28
N ILE A 117 -36.25 11.35 -8.35
CA ILE A 117 -36.28 12.12 -9.61
C ILE A 117 -36.96 13.47 -9.39
N GLU A 118 -38.15 13.48 -8.78
CA GLU A 118 -38.87 14.72 -8.47
C GLU A 118 -38.09 15.58 -7.46
N GLY A 119 -37.48 14.96 -6.44
CA GLY A 119 -36.63 15.64 -5.47
C GLY A 119 -35.42 16.32 -6.11
N GLY A 120 -34.72 15.62 -7.02
CA GLY A 120 -33.64 16.20 -7.81
C GLY A 120 -34.10 17.38 -8.67
N GLY A 121 -35.29 17.26 -9.29
CA GLY A 121 -35.90 18.35 -10.05
C GLY A 121 -36.21 19.60 -9.19
N ARG A 122 -36.81 19.40 -8.02
CA ARG A 122 -37.10 20.47 -7.04
C ARG A 122 -35.83 21.16 -6.55
N LEU A 123 -34.79 20.38 -6.22
CA LEU A 123 -33.47 20.92 -5.83
C LEU A 123 -32.81 21.72 -6.97
N ALA A 124 -32.87 21.21 -8.20
CA ALA A 124 -32.32 21.90 -9.36
C ALA A 124 -33.07 23.19 -9.69
N GLU A 125 -34.39 23.21 -9.51
CA GLU A 125 -35.21 24.41 -9.65
C GLU A 125 -34.89 25.44 -8.56
N ALA A 126 -34.80 25.02 -7.29
CA ALA A 126 -34.41 25.88 -6.18
C ALA A 126 -33.01 26.49 -6.40
N ALA A 127 -32.03 25.65 -6.81
CA ALA A 127 -30.68 26.11 -7.14
C ALA A 127 -30.69 27.17 -8.26
N ARG A 128 -31.47 26.96 -9.33
CA ARG A 128 -31.58 27.92 -10.44
C ARG A 128 -32.19 29.26 -10.00
N HIS A 129 -33.24 29.25 -9.18
CA HIS A 129 -33.86 30.48 -8.66
C HIS A 129 -32.91 31.27 -7.75
N LEU A 130 -32.02 30.57 -7.03
CA LEU A 130 -30.96 31.17 -6.21
C LEU A 130 -29.73 31.60 -7.03
N GLY A 131 -29.75 31.48 -8.36
CA GLY A 131 -28.61 31.79 -9.24
C GLY A 131 -27.46 30.78 -9.16
N GLY A 132 -27.68 29.64 -8.51
CA GLY A 132 -26.71 28.55 -8.35
C GLY A 132 -26.78 27.49 -9.45
N ARG A 133 -25.80 26.58 -9.44
CA ARG A 133 -25.76 25.40 -10.33
C ARG A 133 -25.89 24.14 -9.49
N PRO A 134 -26.85 23.24 -9.78
CA PRO A 134 -26.97 21.98 -9.06
C PRO A 134 -25.77 21.08 -9.37
N VAL A 135 -25.27 20.37 -8.36
CA VAL A 135 -24.19 19.39 -8.45
C VAL A 135 -24.68 18.14 -7.72
N HIS A 136 -24.66 16.98 -8.39
CA HIS A 136 -25.17 15.73 -7.80
C HIS A 136 -24.09 15.06 -6.93
N ASN A 137 -24.46 14.07 -6.12
CA ASN A 137 -23.44 13.24 -5.49
C ASN A 137 -22.75 12.36 -6.55
N PRO A 138 -21.46 12.03 -6.35
CA PRO A 138 -20.75 11.10 -7.22
C PRO A 138 -21.53 9.79 -7.42
N GLY A 139 -21.79 9.41 -8.68
CA GLY A 139 -22.51 8.18 -9.03
C GLY A 139 -24.03 8.29 -9.22
N GLN A 140 -24.65 9.44 -8.87
CA GLN A 140 -26.09 9.69 -9.08
C GLN A 140 -26.44 10.29 -10.46
N GLY A 141 -25.44 10.73 -11.25
CA GLY A 141 -25.62 11.41 -12.54
C GLY A 141 -25.68 10.51 -13.79
N GLY A 142 -26.28 9.31 -13.74
CA GLY A 142 -26.54 8.48 -14.93
C GLY A 142 -25.37 7.66 -15.47
N HIS A 143 -24.11 8.03 -15.22
CA HIS A 143 -22.94 7.42 -15.86
C HIS A 143 -22.37 6.16 -15.16
N LEU A 144 -22.80 5.88 -13.93
CA LEU A 144 -22.38 4.72 -13.10
C LEU A 144 -23.56 3.91 -12.53
N GLY A 145 -24.73 3.98 -13.18
CA GLY A 145 -25.88 3.13 -12.85
C GLY A 145 -26.87 3.68 -11.81
N ASN A 146 -26.96 5.00 -11.63
CA ASN A 146 -27.93 5.68 -10.75
C ASN A 146 -28.04 5.01 -9.36
N ARG A 147 -26.94 4.99 -8.61
CA ARG A 147 -26.92 4.38 -7.27
C ARG A 147 -27.15 5.48 -6.23
N PRO A 148 -28.29 5.50 -5.53
CA PRO A 148 -28.55 6.53 -4.54
C PRO A 148 -27.64 6.35 -3.31
N ILE A 149 -27.22 7.46 -2.71
CA ILE A 149 -26.48 7.47 -1.45
C ILE A 149 -27.44 7.97 -0.38
N SER A 150 -27.66 7.16 0.66
CA SER A 150 -28.44 7.54 1.84
C SER A 150 -27.59 7.38 3.09
N VAL A 151 -27.74 8.32 4.03
CA VAL A 151 -27.08 8.28 5.35
C VAL A 151 -27.97 7.69 6.45
N HIS A 152 -29.23 7.38 6.12
CA HIS A 152 -30.22 6.84 7.06
C HIS A 152 -31.00 5.66 6.45
N PRO A 153 -30.35 4.53 6.11
CA PRO A 153 -31.09 3.33 5.70
C PRO A 153 -31.96 2.82 6.86
N LEU A 154 -33.22 2.50 6.58
CA LEU A 154 -34.18 1.91 7.53
C LEU A 154 -34.65 0.55 7.00
N GLY A 155 -35.24 -0.27 7.87
CA GLY A 155 -35.78 -1.59 7.52
C GLY A 155 -34.77 -2.75 7.61
N GLY A 156 -35.13 -3.90 7.05
CA GLY A 156 -34.35 -5.15 7.10
C GLY A 156 -34.73 -6.09 8.26
N CYS A 157 -35.16 -5.56 9.41
CA CYS A 157 -35.76 -6.34 10.50
C CYS A 157 -37.16 -5.84 10.82
N VAL A 158 -37.95 -5.55 9.79
CA VAL A 158 -39.18 -4.77 9.88
C VAL A 158 -40.16 -5.34 10.90
N MET A 159 -40.89 -4.45 11.59
CA MET A 159 -42.04 -4.81 12.42
C MET A 159 -43.21 -5.27 11.56
N GLY A 160 -43.86 -6.35 11.95
CA GLY A 160 -45.08 -6.82 11.30
C GLY A 160 -45.88 -7.78 12.17
N SER A 161 -46.94 -8.33 11.59
CA SER A 161 -47.95 -9.07 12.35
C SER A 161 -47.67 -10.58 12.46
N ASP A 162 -46.74 -11.09 11.65
CA ASP A 162 -46.24 -12.47 11.68
C ASP A 162 -44.90 -12.61 10.94
N ALA A 163 -44.24 -13.75 11.13
CA ALA A 163 -42.90 -13.98 10.62
C ALA A 163 -42.76 -14.16 9.10
N GLY A 164 -43.88 -14.21 8.37
CA GLY A 164 -43.88 -14.39 6.92
C GLY A 164 -43.45 -13.14 6.15
N ASP A 165 -43.73 -11.95 6.71
CA ASP A 165 -43.43 -10.65 6.09
C ASP A 165 -42.61 -9.72 7.00
N SER A 166 -42.19 -10.21 8.17
CA SER A 166 -41.51 -9.39 9.16
C SER A 166 -40.59 -10.19 10.08
N VAL A 167 -39.63 -9.51 10.71
CA VAL A 167 -38.65 -10.16 11.59
C VAL A 167 -39.05 -10.02 13.05
N VAL A 168 -39.70 -8.90 13.40
CA VAL A 168 -40.10 -8.62 14.77
C VAL A 168 -41.58 -8.27 14.87
N ASN A 169 -42.18 -8.53 16.04
CA ASN A 169 -43.51 -8.05 16.35
C ASN A 169 -43.52 -6.57 16.78
N ASP A 170 -44.68 -6.05 17.14
CA ASP A 170 -44.85 -4.66 17.59
C ASP A 170 -44.09 -4.33 18.90
N ARG A 171 -43.54 -5.32 19.60
CA ARG A 171 -42.73 -5.17 20.83
C ARG A 171 -41.23 -5.26 20.53
N GLY A 172 -40.83 -5.41 19.26
CA GLY A 172 -39.45 -5.64 18.86
C GLY A 172 -38.94 -7.06 19.13
N GLN A 173 -39.81 -8.01 19.51
CA GLN A 173 -39.42 -9.40 19.73
C GLN A 173 -39.25 -10.13 18.40
N VAL A 174 -38.15 -10.86 18.25
CA VAL A 174 -37.85 -11.61 17.04
C VAL A 174 -38.77 -12.83 16.92
N TYR A 175 -39.34 -13.08 15.75
CA TYR A 175 -40.09 -14.32 15.49
C TYR A 175 -39.16 -15.55 15.43
N ALA A 176 -39.62 -16.68 15.96
CA ALA A 176 -38.81 -17.90 16.10
C ALA A 176 -38.71 -18.76 14.83
N GLY A 177 -39.43 -18.40 13.76
CA GLY A 177 -39.48 -19.19 12.51
C GLY A 177 -39.85 -18.31 11.32
N ALA A 178 -40.02 -18.92 10.15
CA ALA A 178 -40.32 -18.22 8.89
C ALA A 178 -41.83 -17.99 8.64
N ALA A 179 -42.70 -18.40 9.57
CA ALA A 179 -44.13 -18.15 9.50
C ALA A 179 -44.75 -18.17 10.91
N GLY A 180 -45.87 -17.46 11.09
CA GLY A 180 -46.64 -17.45 12.32
C GLY A 180 -46.12 -16.44 13.36
N ARG A 181 -46.68 -16.50 14.57
CA ARG A 181 -46.50 -15.44 15.59
C ARG A 181 -45.67 -15.86 16.80
N HIS A 182 -45.03 -17.03 16.75
CA HIS A 182 -44.21 -17.51 17.86
C HIS A 182 -42.92 -16.70 17.90
N VAL A 183 -42.53 -16.23 19.09
CA VAL A 183 -41.34 -15.37 19.28
C VAL A 183 -40.18 -16.13 19.93
N GLN A 184 -38.96 -15.74 19.58
CA GLN A 184 -37.74 -16.22 20.21
C GLN A 184 -37.59 -15.52 21.57
N LYS A 185 -37.71 -16.29 22.65
CA LYS A 185 -37.68 -15.75 24.01
C LYS A 185 -36.36 -15.03 24.29
N GLY A 186 -36.44 -13.80 24.79
CA GLY A 186 -35.29 -13.01 25.21
C GLY A 186 -34.51 -12.32 24.09
N LEU A 187 -34.96 -12.41 22.83
CA LEU A 187 -34.32 -11.76 21.70
C LEU A 187 -35.17 -10.61 21.16
N TYR A 188 -34.60 -9.40 21.20
CA TYR A 188 -35.24 -8.15 20.79
C TYR A 188 -34.36 -7.38 19.80
N VAL A 189 -34.98 -6.60 18.91
CA VAL A 189 -34.30 -5.62 18.04
C VAL A 189 -34.80 -4.21 18.39
N THR A 190 -33.88 -3.30 18.71
CA THR A 190 -34.15 -1.92 19.14
C THR A 190 -33.35 -0.92 18.31
N ASP A 191 -33.58 -0.92 17.00
CA ASP A 191 -32.80 -0.17 16.01
C ASP A 191 -33.72 0.35 14.89
N GLY A 192 -33.24 1.27 14.05
CA GLY A 192 -33.99 1.76 12.89
C GLY A 192 -34.38 0.67 11.88
N SER A 193 -33.73 -0.49 11.93
CA SER A 193 -34.07 -1.66 11.12
C SER A 193 -35.49 -2.22 11.35
N ILE A 194 -36.10 -1.93 12.50
CA ILE A 194 -37.48 -2.38 12.79
C ILE A 194 -38.54 -1.52 12.13
N ILE A 195 -38.16 -0.37 11.57
CA ILE A 195 -39.08 0.57 10.95
C ILE A 195 -39.46 0.03 9.56
N PRO A 196 -40.74 -0.28 9.29
CA PRO A 196 -41.13 -1.00 8.07
C PRO A 196 -41.00 -0.24 6.76
N ARG A 197 -40.83 1.09 6.83
CA ARG A 197 -40.74 1.95 5.67
C ARG A 197 -39.91 3.20 5.96
N SER A 198 -39.40 3.82 4.91
CA SER A 198 -38.84 5.17 5.00
C SER A 198 -39.87 6.16 5.59
N LEU A 199 -39.38 7.03 6.48
CA LEU A 199 -40.21 8.01 7.18
C LEU A 199 -40.37 9.32 6.40
N GLY A 200 -39.58 9.53 5.33
CA GLY A 200 -39.42 10.83 4.68
C GLY A 200 -38.89 11.92 5.61
N ALA A 201 -38.35 11.54 6.77
CA ALA A 201 -37.98 12.39 7.89
C ALA A 201 -36.73 11.85 8.61
N ASN A 202 -36.11 12.70 9.45
CA ASN A 202 -34.89 12.32 10.17
C ASN A 202 -35.29 11.29 11.23
N PRO A 203 -34.75 10.05 11.18
CA PRO A 203 -35.34 8.96 11.94
C PRO A 203 -34.91 8.94 13.41
N SER A 204 -33.88 9.70 13.80
CA SER A 204 -33.25 9.63 15.13
C SER A 204 -34.25 9.62 16.29
N LEU A 205 -35.19 10.58 16.34
CA LEU A 205 -36.20 10.63 17.41
C LEU A 205 -37.22 9.49 17.33
N THR A 206 -37.52 9.00 16.12
CA THR A 206 -38.42 7.85 15.96
C THR A 206 -37.74 6.56 16.42
N ILE A 207 -36.46 6.38 16.10
CA ILE A 207 -35.64 5.26 16.58
C ILE A 207 -35.56 5.30 18.11
N ALA A 208 -35.27 6.46 18.70
CA ALA A 208 -35.24 6.63 20.15
C ALA A 208 -36.58 6.29 20.79
N ALA A 209 -37.69 6.84 20.28
CA ALA A 209 -39.03 6.56 20.79
C ALA A 209 -39.42 5.07 20.71
N LEU A 210 -39.07 4.40 19.60
CA LEU A 210 -39.30 2.96 19.44
C LEU A 210 -38.41 2.13 20.37
N ALA A 211 -37.13 2.50 20.52
CA ALA A 211 -36.20 1.83 21.43
C ALA A 211 -36.66 1.96 22.89
N GLU A 212 -37.08 3.15 23.33
CA GLU A 212 -37.64 3.40 24.66
C GLU A 212 -38.92 2.60 24.90
N ARG A 213 -39.83 2.58 23.91
CA ARG A 213 -41.06 1.78 23.98
C ARG A 213 -40.75 0.29 24.09
N THR A 214 -39.84 -0.22 23.27
CA THR A 214 -39.41 -1.62 23.31
C THR A 214 -38.76 -1.97 24.64
N ALA A 215 -37.88 -1.12 25.19
CA ALA A 215 -37.28 -1.32 26.50
C ALA A 215 -38.36 -1.42 27.61
N ARG A 216 -39.37 -0.55 27.57
CA ARG A 216 -40.48 -0.59 28.54
C ARG A 216 -41.33 -1.88 28.44
N LEU A 217 -41.59 -2.34 27.22
CA LEU A 217 -42.32 -3.59 26.96
C LEU A 217 -41.49 -4.83 27.31
N MET A 218 -40.18 -4.79 27.05
CA MET A 218 -39.22 -5.84 27.41
C MET A 218 -39.18 -6.07 28.92
N LEU A 219 -39.22 -5.01 29.74
CA LEU A 219 -39.32 -5.16 31.21
C LEU A 219 -40.58 -5.92 31.61
N THR A 220 -41.73 -5.60 30.98
CA THR A 220 -42.99 -6.30 31.22
C THR A 220 -42.90 -7.78 30.81
N ASP A 221 -42.32 -8.06 29.64
CA ASP A 221 -42.19 -9.41 29.10
C ASP A 221 -41.24 -10.30 29.92
N LEU A 222 -40.22 -9.69 30.55
CA LEU A 222 -39.26 -10.37 31.42
C LEU A 222 -39.73 -10.48 32.88
N GLY A 223 -40.89 -9.90 33.23
CA GLY A 223 -41.39 -9.86 34.60
C GLY A 223 -40.52 -9.00 35.53
N LEU A 224 -39.88 -7.96 35.00
CA LEU A 224 -39.04 -7.03 35.72
C LEU A 224 -39.82 -5.72 35.99
N ASP A 225 -39.62 -5.13 37.16
CA ASP A 225 -40.24 -3.86 37.50
C ASP A 225 -39.74 -2.74 36.58
N PRO A 226 -40.62 -1.83 36.11
CA PRO A 226 -40.20 -0.66 35.36
C PRO A 226 -39.26 0.18 36.22
N LEU A 227 -38.14 0.63 35.62
CA LEU A 227 -37.27 1.62 36.26
C LEU A 227 -38.11 2.85 36.64
N PRO A 228 -37.90 3.46 37.83
CA PRO A 228 -38.55 4.71 38.17
C PRO A 228 -38.27 5.73 37.06
N ALA A 229 -39.31 6.49 36.67
CA ALA A 229 -39.15 7.53 35.65
C ALA A 229 -37.98 8.44 36.03
N ASP A 230 -37.11 8.74 35.07
CA ASP A 230 -36.04 9.72 35.28
C ASP A 230 -36.69 11.02 35.81
N PRO A 231 -36.14 11.62 36.88
CA PRO A 231 -36.60 12.92 37.33
C PRO A 231 -36.53 13.88 36.14
N ALA A 232 -37.56 14.72 35.99
CA ALA A 232 -37.57 15.75 34.95
C ALA A 232 -36.22 16.49 34.98
N PRO A 233 -35.59 16.75 33.81
CA PRO A 233 -34.34 17.48 33.78
C PRO A 233 -34.53 18.79 34.56
N PRO A 234 -33.61 19.12 35.49
CA PRO A 234 -33.78 20.31 36.31
C PRO A 234 -33.92 21.52 35.38
N SER A 235 -35.02 22.25 35.56
CA SER A 235 -35.28 23.49 34.84
C SER A 235 -34.18 24.50 35.20
N GLY A 236 -33.31 24.78 34.23
CA GLY A 236 -32.47 25.97 34.19
C GLY A 236 -31.54 26.19 35.39
N THR A 237 -30.29 25.78 35.26
CA THR A 237 -29.18 26.46 35.94
C THR A 237 -28.21 26.96 34.87
N GLU A 238 -28.01 28.28 34.85
CA GLU A 238 -26.95 28.95 34.09
C GLU A 238 -25.60 28.26 34.34
N PRO A 239 -24.70 28.19 33.34
CA PRO A 239 -23.41 27.54 33.53
C PRO A 239 -22.57 28.35 34.52
N GLY A 240 -22.46 27.85 35.74
CA GLY A 240 -21.48 28.32 36.71
C GLY A 240 -20.10 27.78 36.33
N ASP A 241 -19.21 28.69 35.96
CA ASP A 241 -17.78 28.45 35.81
C ASP A 241 -17.18 27.95 37.13
N VAL A 242 -16.88 26.65 37.23
CA VAL A 242 -15.61 26.09 37.75
C VAL A 242 -15.59 24.60 37.36
N ALA A 243 -14.77 24.22 36.38
CA ALA A 243 -14.39 22.82 36.20
C ALA A 243 -13.17 22.51 37.10
N PRO A 244 -13.16 21.37 37.84
CA PRO A 244 -11.95 20.95 38.55
C PRO A 244 -10.85 20.58 37.54
N GLU A 245 -9.59 20.81 37.92
CA GLU A 245 -8.43 20.39 37.13
C GLU A 245 -8.48 18.89 36.82
N VAL A 246 -8.52 18.56 35.53
CA VAL A 246 -8.65 17.20 35.03
C VAL A 246 -7.28 16.51 35.05
N SER A 247 -7.02 15.74 36.12
CA SER A 247 -6.02 14.68 36.12
C SER A 247 -6.68 13.39 35.57
N GLY A 248 -6.56 13.18 34.26
CA GLY A 248 -7.06 11.99 33.58
C GLY A 248 -6.50 11.87 32.17
N PRO A 249 -6.53 10.66 31.57
CA PRO A 249 -5.97 10.41 30.23
C PRO A 249 -6.54 11.37 29.20
N GLN A 250 -5.65 11.95 28.40
CA GLN A 250 -5.99 12.97 27.42
C GLN A 250 -6.79 12.41 26.24
N VAL A 251 -6.59 11.15 25.85
CA VAL A 251 -7.36 10.50 24.79
C VAL A 251 -7.69 9.05 25.16
N ARG A 252 -8.89 8.58 24.79
CA ARG A 252 -9.30 7.18 24.88
C ARG A 252 -9.98 6.74 23.60
N PHE A 253 -9.77 5.51 23.18
CA PHE A 253 -10.50 4.90 22.06
C PHE A 253 -10.68 3.39 22.26
N GLY A 254 -11.72 2.84 21.63
CA GLY A 254 -12.00 1.41 21.64
C GLY A 254 -11.59 0.75 20.33
N GLU A 255 -11.02 -0.44 20.42
CA GLU A 255 -10.62 -1.25 19.27
C GLU A 255 -11.28 -2.62 19.35
N ARG A 256 -11.78 -3.11 18.22
CA ARG A 256 -12.41 -4.43 18.11
C ARG A 256 -11.75 -5.23 17.02
N LEU A 257 -11.19 -6.38 17.37
CA LEU A 257 -10.55 -7.29 16.42
C LEU A 257 -11.21 -8.66 16.47
N GLY A 258 -11.31 -9.33 15.33
CA GLY A 258 -11.88 -10.67 15.22
C GLY A 258 -11.02 -11.59 14.36
N GLY A 259 -11.00 -12.88 14.68
CA GLY A 259 -10.27 -13.86 13.88
C GLY A 259 -10.33 -15.27 14.47
N HIS A 260 -9.26 -16.04 14.28
CA HIS A 260 -9.19 -17.44 14.69
C HIS A 260 -7.85 -17.75 15.38
N LEU A 261 -7.93 -18.55 16.44
CA LEU A 261 -6.81 -19.16 17.15
C LEU A 261 -6.82 -20.67 16.93
N MET A 262 -5.65 -21.28 16.97
CA MET A 262 -5.44 -22.68 17.24
C MET A 262 -5.18 -22.83 18.73
N VAL A 263 -6.06 -23.53 19.45
CA VAL A 263 -5.94 -23.86 20.87
C VAL A 263 -5.73 -25.36 20.96
N ASP A 264 -4.57 -25.82 21.47
CA ASP A 264 -4.23 -27.25 21.53
C ASP A 264 -4.45 -28.02 20.20
N GLY A 265 -4.20 -27.37 19.06
CA GLY A 265 -4.38 -27.96 17.73
C GLY A 265 -5.81 -27.93 17.18
N GLN A 266 -6.77 -27.31 17.87
CA GLN A 266 -8.14 -27.11 17.40
C GLN A 266 -8.42 -25.63 17.09
N ALA A 267 -9.15 -25.36 15.99
CA ALA A 267 -9.51 -24.01 15.62
C ALA A 267 -10.64 -23.45 16.51
N SER A 268 -10.44 -22.26 17.08
CA SER A 268 -11.38 -21.49 17.89
C SER A 268 -11.49 -20.08 17.32
N PRO A 269 -12.69 -19.45 17.31
CA PRO A 269 -12.77 -18.02 17.07
C PRO A 269 -12.09 -17.24 18.21
N ILE A 270 -11.56 -16.07 17.88
CA ILE A 270 -11.13 -15.06 18.86
C ILE A 270 -11.79 -13.72 18.55
N ARG A 271 -12.24 -13.01 19.59
CA ARG A 271 -12.64 -11.60 19.51
C ARG A 271 -11.95 -10.82 20.63
N LEU A 272 -11.33 -9.70 20.29
CA LEU A 272 -10.74 -8.78 21.24
C LEU A 272 -11.57 -7.50 21.26
N GLU A 273 -12.05 -7.10 22.44
CA GLU A 273 -12.67 -5.79 22.67
C GLU A 273 -11.77 -4.99 23.61
N LEU A 274 -10.91 -4.15 23.04
CA LEU A 274 -9.87 -3.40 23.74
C LEU A 274 -10.25 -1.93 23.88
N ARG A 275 -9.76 -1.29 24.93
CA ARG A 275 -9.82 0.14 25.18
C ARG A 275 -8.41 0.62 25.50
N VAL A 276 -7.96 1.57 24.70
CA VAL A 276 -6.64 2.18 24.83
C VAL A 276 -6.81 3.55 25.48
N ALA A 277 -5.99 3.83 26.49
CA ALA A 277 -5.90 5.14 27.13
C ALA A 277 -4.52 5.74 26.88
N VAL A 278 -4.52 7.03 26.55
CA VAL A 278 -3.33 7.82 26.22
C VAL A 278 -3.26 8.99 27.20
N ASP A 279 -2.25 8.96 28.07
CA ASP A 279 -2.07 9.97 29.10
C ASP A 279 -1.46 11.26 28.54
N ASP A 280 -0.34 11.16 27.80
CA ASP A 280 0.28 12.28 27.11
C ASP A 280 0.54 11.95 25.62
N PRO A 281 -0.30 12.45 24.69
CA PRO A 281 -0.06 12.31 23.26
C PRO A 281 1.27 12.92 22.79
N ALA A 282 1.81 13.92 23.50
CA ALA A 282 3.09 14.52 23.15
C ALA A 282 4.28 13.62 23.47
N GLU A 283 4.15 12.69 24.43
CA GLU A 283 5.15 11.68 24.76
C GLU A 283 5.25 10.62 23.66
N VAL A 284 4.10 10.11 23.19
CA VAL A 284 4.02 9.20 22.04
C VAL A 284 4.73 9.77 20.80
N ARG A 285 4.64 11.09 20.60
CA ARG A 285 5.34 11.77 19.50
C ARG A 285 6.86 11.84 19.71
N ARG A 286 7.32 12.02 20.95
CA ARG A 286 8.74 12.18 21.29
C ARG A 286 9.48 10.84 21.28
N ASP A 287 8.84 9.79 21.79
CA ASP A 287 9.41 8.47 21.93
C ASP A 287 8.35 7.37 21.68
N PRO A 288 7.96 7.13 20.41
CA PRO A 288 6.92 6.15 20.10
C PRO A 288 7.29 4.71 20.50
N GLN A 289 8.59 4.38 20.52
CA GLN A 289 9.09 3.04 20.85
C GLN A 289 9.22 2.82 22.37
N GLY A 290 9.50 3.87 23.14
CA GLY A 290 9.57 3.83 24.60
C GLY A 290 8.26 4.13 25.33
N THR A 291 7.23 4.63 24.62
CA THR A 291 5.93 4.94 25.23
C THR A 291 5.00 3.73 25.22
N HIS A 292 4.57 3.31 26.41
CA HIS A 292 3.61 2.21 26.59
C HIS A 292 2.21 2.73 26.91
N LEU A 293 1.27 2.55 25.98
CA LEU A 293 -0.12 2.96 26.16
C LEU A 293 -0.88 1.91 26.97
N GLN A 294 -1.72 2.35 27.90
CA GLN A 294 -2.51 1.45 28.74
C GLN A 294 -3.65 0.82 27.95
N VAL A 295 -3.80 -0.50 28.07
CA VAL A 295 -4.84 -1.30 27.41
C VAL A 295 -5.66 -2.06 28.45
N THR A 296 -6.98 -1.96 28.33
CA THR A 296 -7.96 -2.73 29.11
C THR A 296 -9.00 -3.32 28.16
N GLY A 297 -9.77 -4.32 28.58
CA GLY A 297 -10.73 -4.94 27.67
C GLY A 297 -11.08 -6.38 28.00
N THR A 298 -11.64 -7.07 27.03
CA THR A 298 -12.00 -8.49 27.11
C THR A 298 -11.55 -9.25 25.86
N VAL A 299 -11.29 -10.54 26.03
CA VAL A 299 -10.94 -11.49 24.98
C VAL A 299 -11.92 -12.66 25.03
N ASP A 300 -12.70 -12.85 23.97
CA ASP A 300 -13.54 -14.03 23.79
C ASP A 300 -12.76 -15.08 23.02
N ALA A 301 -12.46 -16.22 23.66
CA ALA A 301 -11.78 -17.35 23.07
C ALA A 301 -12.37 -18.67 23.61
N PRO A 302 -13.47 -19.18 23.03
CA PRO A 302 -14.31 -20.23 23.63
C PRO A 302 -13.58 -21.55 23.95
N LEU A 303 -12.59 -21.96 23.14
CA LEU A 303 -11.79 -23.16 23.44
C LEU A 303 -10.73 -22.93 24.52
N LEU A 304 -10.40 -21.67 24.84
CA LEU A 304 -9.52 -21.33 25.95
C LEU A 304 -10.33 -21.22 27.25
N HIS A 305 -11.48 -20.53 27.22
CA HIS A 305 -12.44 -20.46 28.32
C HIS A 305 -13.85 -20.12 27.77
N PRO A 306 -14.94 -20.73 28.27
CA PRO A 306 -16.29 -20.54 27.74
C PRO A 306 -16.90 -19.15 27.98
N ALA A 307 -16.44 -18.43 29.01
CA ALA A 307 -16.82 -17.05 29.29
C ALA A 307 -15.72 -16.04 28.84
N PRO A 308 -16.08 -14.77 28.56
CA PRO A 308 -15.13 -13.72 28.21
C PRO A 308 -13.99 -13.60 29.22
N ILE A 309 -12.75 -13.57 28.73
CA ILE A 309 -11.54 -13.46 29.54
C ILE A 309 -11.21 -11.98 29.71
N THR A 310 -10.93 -11.54 30.95
CA THR A 310 -10.69 -10.12 31.24
C THR A 310 -9.22 -9.75 31.00
N VAL A 311 -8.96 -8.62 30.35
CA VAL A 311 -7.63 -7.99 30.30
C VAL A 311 -7.44 -7.22 31.61
N SER A 312 -6.69 -7.81 32.54
CA SER A 312 -6.43 -7.24 33.86
C SER A 312 -5.45 -6.06 33.81
N TRP A 313 -4.48 -6.11 32.90
CA TRP A 313 -3.52 -5.06 32.61
C TRP A 313 -2.92 -5.31 31.23
N GLY A 314 -2.63 -4.26 30.46
CA GLY A 314 -2.00 -4.44 29.15
C GLY A 314 -1.32 -3.17 28.67
N THR A 315 -0.36 -3.37 27.76
CA THR A 315 0.37 -2.29 27.10
C THR A 315 0.32 -2.42 25.59
N LEU A 316 0.24 -1.27 24.92
CA LEU A 316 0.38 -1.12 23.48
C LEU A 316 1.58 -0.20 23.19
N THR A 317 2.52 -0.69 22.38
CA THR A 317 3.71 0.08 21.96
C THR A 317 3.67 0.28 20.43
N LEU A 318 3.95 1.49 19.96
CA LEU A 318 4.04 1.77 18.52
C LEU A 318 5.48 1.61 18.04
N VAL A 319 5.76 0.54 17.29
CA VAL A 319 7.08 0.27 16.72
C VAL A 319 7.13 0.83 15.30
N ALA A 320 7.72 2.01 15.18
CA ALA A 320 7.79 2.74 13.91
C ALA A 320 8.74 2.12 12.88
N GLU A 321 9.70 1.28 13.29
CA GLU A 321 10.74 0.70 12.43
C GLU A 321 10.95 -0.79 12.75
N ASP A 322 10.62 -1.67 11.80
CA ASP A 322 10.94 -3.10 11.86
C ASP A 322 12.19 -3.38 10.99
N PRO A 323 13.29 -3.96 11.54
CA PRO A 323 14.48 -4.28 10.74
C PRO A 323 14.22 -5.33 9.65
N ASP A 324 13.26 -6.23 9.85
CA ASP A 324 12.92 -7.31 8.94
C ASP A 324 11.90 -6.92 7.86
N GLN A 325 11.26 -5.74 8.00
CA GLN A 325 10.21 -5.28 7.10
C GLN A 325 10.39 -3.81 6.68
N PRO A 326 10.75 -3.53 5.41
CA PRO A 326 11.05 -2.17 4.95
C PRO A 326 9.80 -1.29 4.78
N VAL A 327 8.62 -1.89 4.66
CA VAL A 327 7.34 -1.19 4.41
C VAL A 327 6.35 -1.46 5.54
N GLY A 328 5.76 -0.40 6.09
CA GLY A 328 4.74 -0.47 7.13
C GLY A 328 5.23 -0.18 8.55
N HIS A 329 4.30 -0.22 9.50
CA HIS A 329 4.53 -0.03 10.94
C HIS A 329 4.04 -1.23 11.74
N ARG A 330 4.68 -1.53 12.88
CA ARG A 330 4.30 -2.61 13.79
C ARG A 330 3.74 -2.02 15.09
N MET A 331 2.69 -2.60 15.64
CA MET A 331 2.20 -2.29 16.98
C MET A 331 2.27 -3.54 17.84
N GLU A 332 2.92 -3.45 18.99
CA GLU A 332 3.10 -4.57 19.90
C GLU A 332 2.10 -4.47 21.05
N TYR A 333 1.32 -5.53 21.26
CA TYR A 333 0.39 -5.70 22.37
C TYR A 333 0.95 -6.72 23.35
N ARG A 334 0.98 -6.36 24.63
CA ARG A 334 1.27 -7.29 25.73
C ARG A 334 0.16 -7.19 26.76
N LEU A 335 -0.66 -8.22 26.87
CA LEU A 335 -1.88 -8.23 27.70
C LEU A 335 -1.81 -9.35 28.74
N ALA A 336 -2.06 -9.01 30.00
CA ALA A 336 -2.26 -9.96 31.09
C ALA A 336 -3.74 -10.29 31.21
N LEU A 337 -4.09 -11.55 30.92
CA LEU A 337 -5.45 -12.05 30.89
C LEU A 337 -5.78 -12.82 32.18
N ARG A 338 -7.04 -12.71 32.62
CA ARG A 338 -7.60 -13.42 33.76
C ARG A 338 -8.98 -13.96 33.41
N ASP A 339 -9.16 -15.27 33.48
CA ASP A 339 -10.46 -15.91 33.21
C ASP A 339 -11.35 -15.93 34.48
N ALA A 340 -12.57 -16.47 34.34
CA ALA A 340 -13.54 -16.51 35.43
C ALA A 340 -13.14 -17.49 36.56
N ASP A 341 -12.28 -18.46 36.25
CA ASP A 341 -11.76 -19.46 37.18
C ASP A 341 -10.44 -19.02 37.85
N ASP A 342 -10.05 -17.76 37.66
CA ASP A 342 -8.82 -17.14 38.18
C ASP A 342 -7.50 -17.68 37.56
N ASN A 343 -7.57 -18.35 36.41
CA ASN A 343 -6.37 -18.69 35.65
C ASN A 343 -5.81 -17.46 34.95
N ARG A 344 -4.48 -17.43 34.83
CA ARG A 344 -3.73 -16.28 34.28
C ARG A 344 -3.01 -16.67 33.00
N TYR A 345 -3.10 -15.78 32.00
CA TYR A 345 -2.43 -15.94 30.72
C TYR A 345 -1.74 -14.65 30.30
N HIS A 346 -0.70 -14.77 29.47
CA HIS A 346 -0.07 -13.67 28.75
C HIS A 346 -0.42 -13.78 27.28
N LEU A 347 -0.99 -12.72 26.73
CA LEU A 347 -1.22 -12.57 25.30
C LEU A 347 -0.19 -11.58 24.75
N GLU A 348 0.61 -12.05 23.82
CA GLU A 348 1.50 -11.22 22.99
C GLU A 348 0.91 -11.17 21.60
N ALA A 349 0.81 -9.97 21.04
CA ALA A 349 0.33 -9.81 19.68
C ALA A 349 1.05 -8.71 18.93
N ASP A 350 1.37 -8.98 17.67
CA ASP A 350 2.01 -8.03 16.76
C ASP A 350 1.04 -7.68 15.65
N LYS A 351 0.65 -6.41 15.60
CA LYS A 351 -0.24 -5.87 14.57
C LYS A 351 0.58 -5.14 13.53
N LEU A 352 0.52 -5.61 12.29
CA LEU A 352 1.22 -5.00 11.17
C LEU A 352 0.29 -4.05 10.40
N ILE A 353 0.79 -2.86 10.07
CA ILE A 353 0.10 -1.81 9.30
C ILE A 353 0.86 -1.61 7.98
N LEU A 354 0.24 -1.89 6.84
CA LEU A 354 0.83 -1.78 5.49
C LEU A 354 0.11 -0.70 4.65
N ASP A 355 0.81 0.05 3.77
CA ASP A 355 0.20 1.02 2.82
C ASP A 355 -0.48 0.30 1.64
N GLN A 356 -1.80 0.45 1.48
CA GLN A 356 -2.58 -0.23 0.42
C GLN A 356 -3.24 0.76 -0.58
N PRO A 357 -3.66 0.31 -1.79
CA PRO A 357 -4.37 1.16 -2.74
C PRO A 357 -5.84 1.41 -2.33
N GLY A 358 -6.26 2.68 -2.22
CA GLY A 358 -7.67 3.04 -2.05
C GLY A 358 -7.87 4.42 -1.43
N PHE A 359 -9.12 4.88 -1.37
CA PHE A 359 -9.55 6.07 -0.59
C PHE A 359 -9.82 5.66 0.88
N ASP A 360 -9.07 4.69 1.40
CA ASP A 360 -9.43 3.83 2.53
C ASP A 360 -8.42 3.89 3.68
N TRP A 361 -7.95 5.11 3.98
CA TRP A 361 -7.00 5.47 5.04
C TRP A 361 -7.33 5.00 6.48
N LEU A 362 -8.54 4.46 6.72
CA LEU A 362 -8.98 3.91 8.02
C LEU A 362 -9.11 2.38 8.02
N TRP A 363 -9.01 1.71 6.86
CA TRP A 363 -9.46 0.31 6.67
C TRP A 363 -8.40 -0.66 6.18
N ASP A 364 -7.17 -0.20 5.99
CA ASP A 364 -6.10 -1.05 5.49
C ASP A 364 -5.94 -2.29 6.39
N ALA A 365 -5.94 -3.47 5.76
CA ALA A 365 -6.04 -4.76 6.44
C ALA A 365 -4.90 -4.95 7.45
N THR A 366 -5.21 -4.70 8.72
CA THR A 366 -4.28 -4.90 9.82
C THR A 366 -4.42 -6.33 10.31
N GLU A 367 -3.47 -7.16 9.92
CA GLU A 367 -3.34 -8.51 10.46
C GLU A 367 -2.58 -8.42 11.79
N MET A 368 -3.14 -9.05 12.81
CA MET A 368 -2.56 -9.16 14.13
C MET A 368 -2.27 -10.62 14.43
N ALA A 369 -1.00 -10.98 14.48
CA ALA A 369 -0.58 -12.29 14.96
C ALA A 369 -0.75 -12.33 16.48
N VAL A 370 -1.40 -13.36 17.01
CA VAL A 370 -1.71 -13.50 18.43
C VAL A 370 -1.09 -14.78 18.97
N VAL A 371 -0.41 -14.70 20.10
CA VAL A 371 0.12 -15.84 20.84
C VAL A 371 -0.29 -15.74 22.31
N ILE A 372 -0.85 -16.81 22.88
CA ILE A 372 -1.30 -16.87 24.27
C ILE A 372 -0.53 -17.95 25.01
N ARG A 373 0.02 -17.61 26.18
CA ARG A 373 0.81 -18.48 27.05
C ARG A 373 0.26 -18.49 28.48
N PRO A 374 0.28 -19.61 29.21
CA PRO A 374 -0.08 -19.64 30.62
C PRO A 374 0.97 -18.91 31.48
N ASP A 375 0.56 -18.24 32.55
CA ASP A 375 1.50 -17.52 33.43
C ASP A 375 2.46 -18.46 34.19
N GLN A 376 2.00 -19.68 34.51
CA GLN A 376 2.80 -20.69 35.23
C GLN A 376 3.80 -21.43 34.32
N GLU A 377 3.60 -21.43 32.99
CA GLU A 377 4.42 -22.14 32.01
C GLU A 377 4.73 -21.22 30.81
N ARG A 378 5.52 -20.16 31.04
CA ARG A 378 5.78 -19.12 30.04
C ARG A 378 6.45 -19.60 28.74
N GLU A 379 7.05 -20.78 28.73
CA GLU A 379 7.63 -21.37 27.51
C GLU A 379 6.61 -22.18 26.70
N ALA A 380 5.44 -22.53 27.26
CA ALA A 380 4.41 -23.30 26.58
C ALA A 380 3.43 -22.38 25.82
N ILE A 381 3.29 -22.62 24.50
CA ILE A 381 2.27 -21.94 23.69
C ILE A 381 0.95 -22.69 23.86
N ARG A 382 -0.05 -22.02 24.45
CA ARG A 382 -1.38 -22.58 24.67
C ARG A 382 -2.31 -22.31 23.48
N ALA A 383 -2.17 -21.14 22.87
CA ALA A 383 -2.90 -20.80 21.66
C ALA A 383 -2.10 -19.85 20.76
N TYR A 384 -2.31 -19.94 19.45
CA TYR A 384 -1.75 -19.00 18.47
C TYR A 384 -2.67 -18.81 17.27
N GLY A 385 -2.64 -17.67 16.62
CA GLY A 385 -3.46 -17.45 15.43
C GLY A 385 -3.46 -16.01 14.95
N MET A 386 -4.51 -15.61 14.26
CA MET A 386 -4.62 -14.28 13.66
C MET A 386 -5.94 -13.62 14.00
N ALA A 387 -5.88 -12.33 14.31
CA ALA A 387 -7.02 -11.44 14.44
C ALA A 387 -6.88 -10.28 13.44
N ARG A 388 -8.02 -9.71 13.02
CA ARG A 388 -8.08 -8.64 12.02
C ARG A 388 -9.06 -7.57 12.44
N LEU A 389 -8.76 -6.33 12.08
CA LEU A 389 -9.70 -5.21 12.22
C LEU A 389 -10.60 -5.14 10.98
N ALA A 390 -11.91 -5.30 11.16
CA ALA A 390 -12.85 -5.22 10.06
C ALA A 390 -13.12 -3.75 9.64
N PRO A 391 -13.48 -3.48 8.38
CA PRO A 391 -13.78 -2.13 7.89
C PRO A 391 -14.92 -1.37 8.61
N PHE A 392 -15.81 -2.05 9.32
CA PHE A 392 -16.81 -1.35 10.14
C PHE A 392 -16.31 -1.06 11.56
N ASP A 393 -15.39 -1.87 12.07
CA ASP A 393 -14.89 -1.76 13.44
C ASP A 393 -13.82 -0.68 13.58
N ALA A 394 -13.02 -0.40 12.54
CA ALA A 394 -12.17 0.79 12.56
C ALA A 394 -12.99 2.12 12.49
N LEU A 395 -14.26 2.09 12.05
CA LEU A 395 -15.13 3.29 11.95
C LEU A 395 -15.65 3.60 13.31
N ARG A 396 -16.08 2.54 13.99
CA ARG A 396 -16.36 2.57 15.40
C ARG A 396 -15.14 3.00 16.20
N MET A 397 -13.93 2.53 15.87
CA MET A 397 -12.71 2.97 16.54
C MET A 397 -12.51 4.48 16.40
N GLY A 398 -12.55 5.02 15.18
CA GLY A 398 -12.45 6.47 14.93
C GLY A 398 -13.55 7.27 15.63
N LEU A 399 -14.80 6.80 15.59
CA LEU A 399 -15.95 7.42 16.26
C LEU A 399 -15.93 7.28 17.79
N SER A 400 -15.17 6.32 18.33
CA SER A 400 -15.04 6.09 19.77
C SER A 400 -13.98 6.96 20.44
N MET A 401 -13.18 7.69 19.66
CA MET A 401 -12.14 8.57 20.18
C MET A 401 -12.76 9.69 21.01
N ARG A 402 -12.36 9.78 22.29
CA ARG A 402 -12.81 10.82 23.21
C ARG A 402 -11.61 11.48 23.87
N GLY A 403 -11.70 12.80 24.02
CA GLY A 403 -10.74 13.56 24.81
C GLY A 403 -11.00 13.45 26.33
N PRO A 404 -10.41 14.33 27.15
CA PRO A 404 -10.51 14.23 28.60
C PRO A 404 -11.96 14.36 29.08
N LEU A 405 -12.34 13.54 30.07
CA LEU A 405 -13.68 13.56 30.69
C LEU A 405 -13.94 14.91 31.37
N GLY A 406 -15.14 15.48 31.14
CA GLY A 406 -15.54 16.78 31.71
C GLY A 406 -14.93 17.99 30.99
N ALA A 407 -14.07 17.79 29.99
CA ALA A 407 -13.49 18.88 29.23
C ALA A 407 -14.47 19.45 28.20
N SER A 408 -14.30 20.74 27.86
CA SER A 408 -15.09 21.39 26.81
C SER A 408 -15.01 20.63 25.47
N PRO A 409 -16.03 20.69 24.59
CA PRO A 409 -15.98 20.08 23.27
C PRO A 409 -14.71 20.47 22.47
N MET A 410 -14.25 21.71 22.62
CA MET A 410 -13.02 22.21 21.99
C MET A 410 -11.76 21.52 22.55
N THR A 411 -11.68 21.35 23.87
CA THR A 411 -10.55 20.66 24.53
C THR A 411 -10.53 19.18 24.16
N GLN A 412 -11.70 18.54 24.07
CA GLN A 412 -11.80 17.15 23.62
C GLN A 412 -11.33 16.98 22.18
N ALA A 413 -11.79 17.84 21.27
CA ALA A 413 -11.37 17.82 19.86
C ALA A 413 -9.88 18.12 19.71
N LYS A 414 -9.33 19.10 20.44
CA LYS A 414 -7.89 19.42 20.42
C LYS A 414 -7.04 18.25 20.91
N ALA A 415 -7.45 17.54 21.96
CA ALA A 415 -6.73 16.36 22.45
C ALA A 415 -6.74 15.22 21.42
N VAL A 416 -7.90 14.93 20.82
CA VAL A 416 -8.03 13.93 19.75
C VAL A 416 -7.19 14.32 18.52
N VAL A 417 -7.22 15.58 18.08
CA VAL A 417 -6.40 16.07 16.97
C VAL A 417 -4.91 16.04 17.29
N SER A 418 -4.51 16.40 18.51
CA SER A 418 -3.12 16.32 18.99
C SER A 418 -2.63 14.87 18.99
N PHE A 419 -3.46 13.93 19.45
CA PHE A 419 -3.19 12.50 19.39
C PHE A 419 -3.11 11.98 17.95
N LEU A 420 -4.08 12.31 17.10
CA LEU A 420 -4.05 11.94 15.69
C LEU A 420 -2.81 12.52 15.00
N GLY A 421 -2.39 13.74 15.33
CA GLY A 421 -1.14 14.33 14.83
C GLY A 421 0.12 13.66 15.38
N ALA A 422 0.12 13.26 16.66
CA ALA A 422 1.21 12.52 17.31
C ALA A 422 1.35 11.09 16.77
N PHE A 423 0.24 10.45 16.37
CA PHE A 423 0.22 9.16 15.68
C PHE A 423 0.56 9.32 14.19
N ALA A 424 0.02 10.36 13.54
CA ALA A 424 0.21 10.62 12.12
C ALA A 424 1.63 11.09 11.78
N LEU A 425 2.45 11.60 12.70
CA LEU A 425 3.81 12.04 12.40
C LEU A 425 4.83 10.88 12.32
N PRO A 426 4.89 9.92 13.25
CA PRO A 426 5.62 8.67 13.06
C PRO A 426 5.05 7.85 11.89
N MET A 427 3.73 7.86 11.72
CA MET A 427 3.05 7.25 10.56
C MET A 427 3.05 8.11 9.29
N SER A 428 3.65 9.31 9.31
CA SER A 428 3.64 10.24 8.18
C SER A 428 4.53 9.79 7.05
N ARG A 429 5.48 8.89 7.35
CA ARG A 429 6.24 8.16 6.33
C ARG A 429 5.27 7.40 5.42
N THR A 430 4.29 6.69 6.01
CA THR A 430 3.29 5.86 5.30
C THR A 430 2.05 6.63 4.80
N PHE A 431 1.66 7.72 5.46
CA PHE A 431 0.37 8.39 5.14
C PHE A 431 0.45 9.91 4.87
N GLY A 432 1.61 10.57 5.02
CA GLY A 432 1.79 12.04 4.96
C GLY A 432 2.21 12.61 3.60
N LYS A 433 1.44 12.35 2.54
CA LYS A 433 1.84 12.45 1.12
C LYS A 433 1.98 13.89 0.53
N ALA A 434 2.19 14.97 1.28
CA ALA A 434 2.46 16.30 0.67
C ALA A 434 3.47 17.20 1.40
N ALA A 435 3.49 17.20 2.74
CA ALA A 435 4.39 18.08 3.50
C ALA A 435 5.79 17.47 3.75
N VAL A 436 5.94 16.15 3.57
CA VAL A 436 7.13 15.37 3.98
C VAL A 436 8.21 15.28 2.87
N ALA A 437 7.89 15.67 1.64
CA ALA A 437 8.82 15.58 0.50
C ALA A 437 10.16 16.30 0.76
N ALA A 438 10.17 17.37 1.56
CA ALA A 438 11.40 18.11 1.87
C ALA A 438 12.25 17.50 3.01
N SER A 439 11.64 16.80 3.97
CA SER A 439 12.35 16.21 5.12
C SER A 439 12.87 14.80 4.85
N GLU A 440 12.21 14.02 4.00
CA GLU A 440 12.67 12.67 3.66
C GLU A 440 13.84 12.64 2.66
N LEU A 441 13.92 13.62 1.75
CA LEU A 441 15.12 13.82 0.94
C LEU A 441 16.36 14.21 1.79
N ARG A 442 16.17 14.69 3.03
CA ARG A 442 17.25 14.85 4.02
C ARG A 442 17.54 13.56 4.79
N ALA A 443 16.54 12.70 5.03
CA ALA A 443 16.70 11.43 5.74
C ALA A 443 17.34 10.33 4.88
N ALA A 444 17.10 10.34 3.57
CA ALA A 444 17.81 9.50 2.57
C ALA A 444 19.33 9.80 2.48
N ARG A 445 19.82 10.76 3.27
CA ARG A 445 21.24 11.09 3.45
C ARG A 445 21.77 10.77 4.84
N ARG A 446 20.98 10.11 5.70
CA ARG A 446 21.57 9.58 6.94
C ARG A 446 22.64 8.57 6.50
N PRO A 447 23.92 8.76 6.88
CA PRO A 447 24.89 7.70 6.72
C PRO A 447 24.32 6.51 7.49
N LEU A 448 23.95 5.45 6.76
CA LEU A 448 23.54 4.19 7.36
C LEU A 448 24.65 3.72 8.30
N GLU A 449 24.26 2.99 9.34
CA GLU A 449 25.15 2.39 10.32
C GLU A 449 26.35 1.67 9.69
N ARG A 450 27.39 1.43 10.50
CA ARG A 450 28.66 0.79 10.10
C ARG A 450 28.45 -0.32 9.06
N ARG A 451 28.99 -0.09 7.85
CA ARG A 451 29.14 -1.10 6.80
C ARG A 451 29.88 -2.32 7.35
N ARG A 452 29.41 -3.54 7.06
CA ARG A 452 30.18 -4.73 7.42
C ARG A 452 31.42 -4.80 6.52
N PRO A 453 32.59 -5.18 7.05
CA PRO A 453 33.74 -5.44 6.19
C PRO A 453 33.43 -6.63 5.27
N LEU A 454 33.63 -6.44 3.97
CA LEU A 454 33.52 -7.50 2.99
C LEU A 454 34.70 -8.48 3.14
N LYS A 455 34.41 -9.77 3.06
CA LYS A 455 35.39 -10.87 3.08
C LYS A 455 35.94 -11.10 1.67
N LEU A 456 36.62 -10.09 1.14
CA LEU A 456 37.17 -10.11 -0.20
C LEU A 456 38.68 -9.88 -0.18
N PRO A 457 39.44 -10.51 -1.09
CA PRO A 457 40.85 -10.20 -1.29
C PRO A 457 41.03 -8.76 -1.80
N PRO A 458 42.26 -8.21 -1.78
CA PRO A 458 42.54 -6.91 -2.38
C PRO A 458 42.10 -6.87 -3.85
N THR A 459 41.46 -5.77 -4.22
CA THR A 459 41.02 -5.52 -5.59
C THR A 459 42.18 -5.07 -6.45
N THR A 460 42.17 -5.46 -7.73
CA THR A 460 42.92 -4.77 -8.78
C THR A 460 41.97 -4.25 -9.86
N SER A 461 42.19 -3.04 -10.31
CA SER A 461 41.29 -2.36 -11.25
C SER A 461 41.95 -2.11 -12.61
N HIS A 462 41.18 -2.25 -13.68
CA HIS A 462 41.59 -2.07 -15.06
C HIS A 462 40.51 -1.30 -15.82
N TRP A 463 40.88 -0.22 -16.50
CA TRP A 463 39.94 0.69 -17.13
C TRP A 463 40.27 0.87 -18.60
N LEU A 464 39.28 0.70 -19.48
CA LEU A 464 39.39 1.11 -20.87
C LEU A 464 38.91 2.55 -20.99
N SER A 465 39.76 3.43 -21.49
CA SER A 465 39.39 4.81 -21.81
C SER A 465 38.75 4.88 -23.19
N ARG A 466 37.96 5.94 -23.44
CA ARG A 466 37.27 6.16 -24.73
C ARG A 466 38.20 6.23 -25.94
N ASP A 467 39.47 6.58 -25.74
CA ASP A 467 40.50 6.60 -26.78
C ASP A 467 41.05 5.20 -27.13
N GLY A 468 40.56 4.15 -26.46
CA GLY A 468 40.98 2.76 -26.66
C GLY A 468 42.15 2.31 -25.78
N THR A 469 42.63 3.15 -24.86
CA THR A 469 43.78 2.84 -24.00
C THR A 469 43.35 2.16 -22.70
N TRP A 470 43.99 1.05 -22.35
CA TRP A 470 43.86 0.43 -21.03
C TRP A 470 44.74 1.12 -19.98
N VAL A 471 44.18 1.42 -18.83
CA VAL A 471 44.85 2.00 -17.65
C VAL A 471 44.67 1.04 -16.47
N ASP A 472 45.77 0.58 -15.90
CA ASP A 472 45.76 -0.33 -14.75
C ASP A 472 46.00 0.48 -13.46
N GLY A 473 45.24 0.16 -12.41
CA GLY A 473 45.30 0.83 -11.10
C GLY A 473 43.93 1.30 -10.61
N ASP A 474 43.85 1.63 -9.32
CA ASP A 474 42.57 1.97 -8.66
C ASP A 474 42.01 3.34 -9.04
N GLU A 475 42.83 4.19 -9.65
CA GLU A 475 42.42 5.51 -10.11
C GLU A 475 41.68 5.41 -11.45
N MET A 476 40.37 5.67 -11.42
CA MET A 476 39.53 5.68 -12.62
C MET A 476 39.91 6.86 -13.53
N PRO A 477 40.12 6.63 -14.85
CA PRO A 477 40.42 7.71 -15.79
C PRO A 477 39.23 8.68 -15.95
N ALA A 478 39.47 9.83 -16.58
CA ALA A 478 38.45 10.87 -16.74
C ALA A 478 37.28 10.49 -17.68
N ASP A 479 37.51 9.61 -18.66
CA ASP A 479 36.48 9.16 -19.63
C ASP A 479 36.52 7.63 -19.85
N PRO A 480 36.14 6.85 -18.81
CA PRO A 480 36.10 5.39 -18.89
C PRO A 480 34.92 4.92 -19.76
N VAL A 481 35.12 3.82 -20.48
CA VAL A 481 34.08 3.11 -21.24
C VAL A 481 33.91 1.66 -20.78
N VAL A 482 34.96 1.01 -20.29
CA VAL A 482 34.89 -0.30 -19.63
C VAL A 482 35.69 -0.26 -18.33
N GLY A 483 35.18 -0.90 -17.29
CA GLY A 483 35.82 -1.06 -15.99
C GLY A 483 35.79 -2.52 -15.58
N LEU A 484 36.95 -3.03 -15.17
CA LEU A 484 37.13 -4.39 -14.69
C LEU A 484 37.78 -4.34 -13.31
N ARG A 485 37.08 -4.82 -12.29
CA ARG A 485 37.63 -4.95 -10.93
C ARG A 485 37.73 -6.42 -10.55
N ARG A 486 38.95 -6.86 -10.26
CA ARG A 486 39.28 -8.27 -10.01
C ARG A 486 39.38 -8.55 -8.51
N TYR A 487 38.76 -9.64 -8.08
CA TYR A 487 38.90 -10.24 -6.77
C TYR A 487 39.39 -11.68 -6.93
N ARG A 488 40.67 -11.92 -6.62
CA ARG A 488 41.30 -13.22 -6.84
C ARG A 488 40.98 -14.20 -5.70
N GLY A 489 39.97 -15.04 -5.87
CA GLY A 489 39.61 -16.10 -4.90
C GLY A 489 40.52 -17.32 -4.99
N GLY A 490 40.59 -17.97 -6.15
CA GLY A 490 41.36 -19.20 -6.33
C GLY A 490 41.65 -19.56 -7.79
N THR A 491 41.67 -20.86 -8.10
CA THR A 491 42.04 -21.41 -9.42
C THR A 491 40.86 -22.02 -10.18
N ALA A 492 39.61 -21.83 -9.73
CA ALA A 492 38.42 -22.32 -10.43
C ALA A 492 38.14 -21.55 -11.75
N GLY A 493 39.01 -20.60 -12.09
CA GLY A 493 39.01 -19.83 -13.32
C GLY A 493 38.21 -18.51 -13.23
N PRO A 494 38.26 -17.67 -14.28
CA PRO A 494 37.67 -16.34 -14.26
C PRO A 494 36.14 -16.34 -14.45
N VAL A 495 35.44 -15.53 -13.64
CA VAL A 495 33.99 -15.30 -13.78
C VAL A 495 33.70 -13.80 -13.88
N LEU A 496 33.08 -13.38 -14.98
CA LEU A 496 32.66 -11.99 -15.24
C LEU A 496 31.24 -11.74 -14.71
N LEU A 497 31.08 -10.73 -13.84
CA LEU A 497 29.80 -10.30 -13.27
C LEU A 497 29.35 -8.97 -13.88
N ALA A 498 28.27 -8.98 -14.67
CA ALA A 498 27.77 -7.79 -15.36
C ALA A 498 26.42 -7.28 -14.80
N PRO A 499 26.26 -5.96 -14.58
CA PRO A 499 25.06 -5.39 -13.99
C PRO A 499 23.91 -5.21 -14.98
N GLY A 500 22.77 -4.75 -14.45
CA GLY A 500 21.61 -4.32 -15.21
C GLY A 500 21.68 -2.85 -15.64
N PHE A 501 20.63 -2.40 -16.33
CA PHE A 501 20.53 -1.02 -16.80
C PHE A 501 20.32 -0.03 -15.64
N GLY A 502 21.03 1.11 -15.68
CA GLY A 502 20.96 2.12 -14.62
C GLY A 502 21.59 1.67 -13.30
N MET A 503 22.45 0.65 -13.32
CA MET A 503 23.17 0.10 -12.17
C MET A 503 24.67 0.00 -12.46
N SER A 504 25.48 -0.21 -11.42
CA SER A 504 26.88 -0.61 -11.53
C SER A 504 27.08 -2.02 -11.02
N SER A 505 28.23 -2.61 -11.28
CA SER A 505 28.61 -3.91 -10.72
C SER A 505 28.70 -3.92 -9.18
N ASP A 506 28.69 -2.76 -8.51
CA ASP A 506 28.71 -2.67 -7.04
C ASP A 506 27.49 -3.31 -6.36
N HIS A 507 26.39 -3.54 -7.08
CA HIS A 507 25.26 -4.28 -6.51
C HIS A 507 25.62 -5.73 -6.16
N TYR A 508 26.69 -6.30 -6.75
CA TYR A 508 27.25 -7.60 -6.36
C TYR A 508 28.12 -7.53 -5.08
N LEU A 509 28.36 -6.33 -4.54
CA LEU A 509 29.18 -6.04 -3.36
C LEU A 509 28.36 -5.56 -2.17
N LEU A 510 27.04 -5.78 -2.18
CA LEU A 510 26.19 -5.31 -1.09
C LEU A 510 26.60 -5.94 0.24
N ASP A 511 26.64 -5.14 1.29
CA ASP A 511 27.12 -5.51 2.62
C ASP A 511 25.98 -5.92 3.58
N ALA A 512 24.90 -6.48 3.02
CA ALA A 512 23.75 -7.01 3.76
C ALA A 512 24.09 -8.22 4.66
N GLU A 513 23.09 -8.71 5.39
CA GLU A 513 23.21 -9.90 6.23
C GLU A 513 23.43 -11.16 5.38
N GLY A 514 24.61 -11.78 5.53
CA GLY A 514 25.06 -12.90 4.70
C GLY A 514 26.03 -12.51 3.59
N PRO A 515 26.71 -13.48 2.95
CA PRO A 515 27.66 -13.21 1.87
C PRO A 515 26.93 -12.70 0.63
N ASN A 516 27.51 -11.71 -0.06
CA ASN A 516 27.06 -11.34 -1.41
C ASN A 516 27.61 -12.33 -2.45
N LEU A 517 27.14 -12.22 -3.70
CA LEU A 517 27.53 -13.16 -4.76
C LEU A 517 29.05 -13.14 -5.02
N THR A 518 29.69 -11.97 -4.88
CA THR A 518 31.14 -11.84 -5.09
C THR A 518 31.90 -12.62 -4.02
N GLU A 519 31.55 -12.43 -2.74
CA GLU A 519 32.14 -13.20 -1.62
C GLU A 519 31.88 -14.69 -1.78
N TRP A 520 30.66 -15.06 -2.17
CA TRP A 520 30.30 -16.47 -2.37
C TRP A 520 31.17 -17.15 -3.43
N LEU A 521 31.36 -16.51 -4.58
CA LEU A 521 32.17 -17.06 -5.67
C LEU A 521 33.68 -17.03 -5.35
N VAL A 522 34.16 -15.99 -4.66
CA VAL A 522 35.54 -15.92 -4.16
C VAL A 522 35.80 -17.05 -3.15
N ASP A 523 34.90 -17.27 -2.19
CA ASP A 523 34.99 -18.36 -1.21
C ASP A 523 34.92 -19.73 -1.89
N ALA A 524 34.18 -19.85 -3.01
CA ALA A 524 34.15 -21.04 -3.86
C ALA A 524 35.41 -21.20 -4.74
N GLY A 525 36.37 -20.27 -4.70
CA GLY A 525 37.65 -20.36 -5.37
C GLY A 525 37.70 -19.80 -6.80
N TYR A 526 36.67 -19.05 -7.23
CA TYR A 526 36.68 -18.39 -8.54
C TYR A 526 37.53 -17.11 -8.53
N ASP A 527 38.08 -16.76 -9.70
CA ASP A 527 38.70 -15.45 -9.95
C ASP A 527 37.61 -14.49 -10.45
N VAL A 528 37.05 -13.68 -9.56
CA VAL A 528 35.83 -12.92 -9.85
C VAL A 528 36.16 -11.55 -10.43
N TRP A 529 35.53 -11.20 -11.54
CA TRP A 529 35.71 -9.94 -12.27
C TRP A 529 34.40 -9.17 -12.34
N LEU A 530 34.32 -8.05 -11.64
CA LEU A 530 33.19 -7.14 -11.78
C LEU A 530 33.36 -6.30 -13.04
N PHE A 531 32.37 -6.36 -13.93
CA PHE A 531 32.39 -5.70 -15.23
C PHE A 531 31.38 -4.56 -15.31
N ASP A 532 31.88 -3.34 -15.48
CA ASP A 532 31.09 -2.14 -15.76
C ASP A 532 31.28 -1.73 -17.22
N TYR A 533 30.19 -1.75 -18.00
CA TYR A 533 30.15 -1.27 -19.39
C TYR A 533 29.82 0.23 -19.46
N ARG A 534 29.87 0.84 -20.66
CA ARG A 534 29.84 2.30 -20.88
C ARG A 534 28.64 3.07 -20.29
N SER A 535 27.56 2.37 -19.98
CA SER A 535 26.34 2.89 -19.36
C SER A 535 26.19 2.55 -17.87
N SER A 536 27.25 2.05 -17.24
CA SER A 536 27.29 1.82 -15.79
C SER A 536 27.29 3.15 -15.05
N ILE A 537 26.51 3.21 -13.96
CA ILE A 537 26.42 4.40 -13.09
C ILE A 537 27.70 4.69 -12.32
N MET A 538 28.67 3.76 -12.36
CA MET A 538 30.02 3.99 -11.86
C MET A 538 30.72 5.10 -12.65
N PHE A 539 30.38 5.26 -13.93
CA PHE A 539 31.07 6.18 -14.82
C PHE A 539 30.41 7.56 -14.84
N PRO A 540 31.18 8.66 -14.82
CA PRO A 540 30.65 10.01 -15.03
C PRO A 540 29.92 10.18 -16.37
N GLY A 541 30.17 9.29 -17.33
CA GLY A 541 29.56 9.27 -18.66
C GLY A 541 28.33 8.38 -18.81
N ALA A 542 27.76 7.83 -17.73
CA ALA A 542 26.70 6.81 -17.77
C ALA A 542 25.47 7.21 -18.62
N GLY A 543 25.08 8.48 -18.59
CA GLY A 543 23.95 9.00 -19.35
C GLY A 543 24.26 9.53 -20.74
N ARG A 544 25.51 9.38 -21.22
CA ARG A 544 25.82 9.73 -22.61
C ARG A 544 25.00 8.83 -23.56
N PRO A 545 24.62 9.33 -24.75
CA PRO A 545 23.90 8.51 -25.73
C PRO A 545 24.71 7.27 -26.13
N ALA A 546 24.20 6.09 -25.80
CA ALA A 546 24.78 4.79 -26.12
C ALA A 546 23.65 3.77 -26.31
N THR A 547 23.86 2.82 -27.21
CA THR A 547 22.90 1.75 -27.51
C THR A 547 23.33 0.43 -26.87
N LEU A 548 22.44 -0.56 -26.81
CA LEU A 548 22.84 -1.91 -26.40
C LEU A 548 23.76 -2.59 -27.43
N ASP A 549 23.74 -2.17 -28.70
CA ASP A 549 24.68 -2.65 -29.73
C ASP A 549 26.11 -2.23 -29.41
N ASP A 550 26.28 -1.02 -28.90
CA ASP A 550 27.58 -0.51 -28.45
C ASP A 550 28.16 -1.38 -27.33
N ILE A 551 27.32 -1.77 -26.36
CA ILE A 551 27.74 -2.64 -25.25
C ILE A 551 28.07 -4.04 -25.78
N ALA A 552 27.19 -4.61 -26.62
CA ALA A 552 27.34 -5.96 -27.15
C ALA A 552 28.54 -6.12 -28.10
N ARG A 553 28.78 -5.16 -28.99
CA ARG A 553 29.77 -5.28 -30.08
C ARG A 553 31.13 -4.69 -29.75
N GLN A 554 31.25 -3.91 -28.67
CA GLN A 554 32.50 -3.24 -28.31
C GLN A 554 32.90 -3.55 -26.86
N ASP A 555 32.02 -3.31 -25.89
CA ASP A 555 32.39 -3.41 -24.46
C ASP A 555 32.60 -4.87 -24.02
N TRP A 556 31.68 -5.76 -24.39
CA TRP A 556 31.76 -7.19 -24.06
C TRP A 556 33.02 -7.86 -24.63
N PRO A 557 33.32 -7.76 -25.95
CA PRO A 557 34.55 -8.32 -26.51
C PRO A 557 35.82 -7.77 -25.84
N ALA A 558 35.88 -6.44 -25.63
CA ALA A 558 37.04 -5.82 -24.98
C ALA A 558 37.25 -6.31 -23.54
N ALA A 559 36.16 -6.51 -22.79
CA ALA A 559 36.20 -7.04 -21.43
C ALA A 559 36.68 -8.50 -21.41
N VAL A 560 36.09 -9.36 -22.23
CA VAL A 560 36.44 -10.79 -22.30
C VAL A 560 37.90 -10.96 -22.72
N ASP A 561 38.34 -10.28 -23.78
CA ASP A 561 39.73 -10.36 -24.25
C ASP A 561 40.73 -9.85 -23.21
N ARG A 562 40.39 -8.79 -22.46
CA ARG A 562 41.26 -8.27 -21.40
C ARG A 562 41.37 -9.26 -20.24
N VAL A 563 40.27 -9.88 -19.81
CA VAL A 563 40.28 -10.89 -18.75
C VAL A 563 41.09 -12.11 -19.18
N ARG A 564 40.86 -12.64 -20.38
CA ARG A 564 41.65 -13.76 -20.93
C ARG A 564 43.14 -13.43 -20.99
N GLY A 565 43.49 -12.25 -21.49
CA GLY A 565 44.88 -11.79 -21.56
C GLY A 565 45.57 -11.63 -20.19
N LEU A 566 44.84 -11.20 -19.16
CA LEU A 566 45.37 -11.00 -17.80
C LEU A 566 45.40 -12.27 -16.95
N THR A 567 44.57 -13.26 -17.28
CA THR A 567 44.45 -14.52 -16.53
C THR A 567 45.18 -15.67 -17.21
N GLY A 568 45.36 -15.60 -18.53
CA GLY A 568 45.84 -16.70 -19.36
C GLY A 568 44.78 -17.77 -19.62
N ALA A 569 43.54 -17.57 -19.19
CA ALA A 569 42.45 -18.52 -19.44
C ALA A 569 42.02 -18.49 -20.91
N GLU A 570 41.72 -19.66 -21.48
CA GLU A 570 41.21 -19.77 -22.85
C GLU A 570 39.79 -19.23 -22.96
N GLU A 571 38.97 -19.40 -21.92
CA GLU A 571 37.57 -18.97 -21.85
C GLU A 571 37.23 -18.38 -20.48
N VAL A 572 36.09 -17.69 -20.41
CA VAL A 572 35.59 -17.03 -19.19
C VAL A 572 34.12 -17.37 -18.98
N ALA A 573 33.72 -17.71 -17.76
CA ALA A 573 32.30 -17.81 -17.41
C ALA A 573 31.68 -16.42 -17.19
N VAL A 574 30.39 -16.27 -17.50
CA VAL A 574 29.66 -15.02 -17.32
C VAL A 574 28.44 -15.22 -16.44
N VAL A 575 28.26 -14.35 -15.45
CA VAL A 575 26.99 -14.16 -14.75
C VAL A 575 26.53 -12.74 -15.00
N ALA A 576 25.41 -12.59 -15.69
CA ALA A 576 24.92 -11.28 -16.10
C ALA A 576 23.47 -11.10 -15.67
N HIS A 577 23.12 -9.86 -15.28
CA HIS A 577 21.77 -9.51 -14.85
C HIS A 577 21.09 -8.52 -15.79
N CYS A 578 19.80 -8.72 -16.07
CA CYS A 578 18.96 -7.79 -16.84
C CYS A 578 19.62 -7.42 -18.18
N VAL A 579 19.92 -6.14 -18.42
CA VAL A 579 20.57 -5.68 -19.67
C VAL A 579 21.97 -6.28 -19.86
N GLY A 580 22.69 -6.61 -18.79
CA GLY A 580 23.90 -7.43 -18.89
C GLY A 580 23.60 -8.78 -19.56
N SER A 581 22.52 -9.46 -19.17
CA SER A 581 22.11 -10.73 -19.80
C SER A 581 21.70 -10.56 -21.26
N ALA A 582 20.97 -9.48 -21.58
CA ALA A 582 20.57 -9.19 -22.95
C ALA A 582 21.81 -8.93 -23.83
N THR A 583 22.74 -8.11 -23.35
CA THR A 583 23.90 -7.67 -24.12
C THR A 583 24.98 -8.75 -24.27
N VAL A 584 25.17 -9.66 -23.30
CA VAL A 584 26.07 -10.80 -23.50
C VAL A 584 25.50 -11.76 -24.57
N LEU A 585 24.19 -12.01 -24.57
CA LEU A 585 23.55 -12.81 -25.61
C LEU A 585 23.66 -12.15 -26.99
N MET A 586 23.48 -10.83 -27.06
CA MET A 586 23.72 -10.06 -28.29
C MET A 586 25.17 -10.14 -28.75
N ALA A 587 26.14 -10.09 -27.83
CA ALA A 587 27.56 -10.17 -28.14
C ALA A 587 27.91 -11.54 -28.74
N LEU A 588 27.44 -12.62 -28.11
CA LEU A 588 27.60 -13.99 -28.61
C LEU A 588 26.95 -14.16 -29.98
N LEU A 589 25.69 -13.73 -30.14
CA LEU A 589 24.98 -13.75 -31.43
C LEU A 589 25.66 -12.87 -32.50
N ALA A 590 26.49 -11.90 -32.11
CA ALA A 590 27.31 -11.10 -33.01
C ALA A 590 28.70 -11.72 -33.31
N GLY A 591 29.00 -12.90 -32.76
CA GLY A 591 30.24 -13.64 -32.99
C GLY A 591 31.34 -13.40 -31.95
N MET A 592 31.00 -12.97 -30.72
CA MET A 592 31.98 -12.91 -29.62
C MET A 592 32.40 -14.34 -29.21
N GLU A 593 33.70 -14.58 -29.11
CA GLU A 593 34.29 -15.87 -28.67
C GLU A 593 34.90 -15.76 -27.26
N GLY A 594 35.35 -16.89 -26.69
CA GLY A 594 36.08 -16.93 -25.43
C GLY A 594 35.21 -16.95 -24.18
N VAL A 595 33.97 -17.44 -24.29
CA VAL A 595 33.02 -17.59 -23.18
C VAL A 595 32.66 -19.06 -23.01
N ALA A 596 32.93 -19.61 -21.82
CA ALA A 596 32.70 -21.03 -21.53
C ALA A 596 31.22 -21.34 -21.23
N SER A 597 30.59 -20.47 -20.42
CA SER A 597 29.19 -20.64 -20.00
C SER A 597 28.57 -19.31 -19.55
N VAL A 598 27.24 -19.22 -19.62
CA VAL A 598 26.50 -17.99 -19.27
C VAL A 598 25.33 -18.25 -18.34
N VAL A 599 25.29 -17.52 -17.22
CA VAL A 599 24.12 -17.39 -16.36
C VAL A 599 23.39 -16.08 -16.67
N CYS A 600 22.21 -16.19 -17.26
CA CYS A 600 21.33 -15.06 -17.54
C CYS A 600 20.28 -14.88 -16.44
N SER A 601 20.43 -13.84 -15.63
CA SER A 601 19.46 -13.48 -14.59
C SER A 601 18.41 -12.52 -15.11
N GLN A 602 17.16 -13.01 -15.20
CA GLN A 602 15.92 -12.22 -15.29
C GLN A 602 15.64 -11.54 -16.64
N MET A 603 16.56 -11.65 -17.59
CA MET A 603 16.38 -11.38 -19.01
C MET A 603 16.95 -12.53 -19.86
N ALA A 604 16.43 -12.68 -21.08
CA ALA A 604 16.83 -13.71 -22.04
C ALA A 604 16.73 -13.15 -23.48
N ALA A 605 16.81 -14.01 -24.50
CA ALA A 605 16.71 -13.60 -25.91
C ALA A 605 15.29 -13.15 -26.35
N HIS A 606 14.25 -13.61 -25.66
CA HIS A 606 12.85 -13.28 -25.90
C HIS A 606 12.27 -12.54 -24.71
N PHE A 607 11.33 -11.64 -24.97
CA PHE A 607 10.68 -10.82 -23.96
C PHE A 607 9.16 -10.96 -23.99
N ASP A 608 8.61 -11.21 -22.82
CA ASP A 608 7.21 -11.03 -22.50
C ASP A 608 7.11 -10.08 -21.30
N VAL A 609 6.27 -9.06 -21.44
CA VAL A 609 6.19 -7.94 -20.49
C VAL A 609 4.71 -7.59 -20.29
N PRO A 610 4.32 -7.07 -19.11
CA PRO A 610 2.94 -6.66 -18.88
C PRO A 610 2.45 -5.62 -19.91
N SER A 611 1.15 -5.60 -20.19
CA SER A 611 0.54 -4.69 -21.17
C SER A 611 0.86 -3.21 -20.91
N PHE A 612 0.92 -2.81 -19.64
CA PHE A 612 1.29 -1.45 -19.25
C PHE A 612 2.74 -1.12 -19.59
N THR A 613 3.69 -2.01 -19.29
CA THR A 613 5.11 -1.89 -19.67
C THR A 613 5.26 -1.84 -21.18
N ARG A 614 4.55 -2.70 -21.92
CA ARG A 614 4.55 -2.70 -23.39
C ARG A 614 4.01 -1.39 -23.96
N LEU A 615 2.93 -0.85 -23.40
CA LEU A 615 2.37 0.43 -23.81
C LEU A 615 3.38 1.57 -23.59
N ARG A 616 4.03 1.62 -22.43
CA ARG A 616 5.06 2.61 -22.13
C ARG A 616 6.27 2.49 -23.05
N ALA A 617 6.74 1.28 -23.31
CA ALA A 617 7.82 1.01 -24.26
C ALA A 617 7.51 1.54 -25.67
N ARG A 618 6.26 1.41 -26.13
CA ARG A 618 5.80 1.95 -27.43
C ARG A 618 5.79 3.47 -27.52
N LEU A 619 5.63 4.18 -26.40
CA LEU A 619 5.58 5.64 -26.40
C LEU A 619 6.94 6.29 -26.73
N ARG A 620 8.05 5.55 -26.56
CA ARG A 620 9.44 5.96 -26.86
C ARG A 620 9.66 7.46 -26.65
N PRO A 621 9.61 7.95 -25.40
CA PRO A 621 9.68 9.38 -25.14
C PRO A 621 11.07 9.96 -25.42
N GLY A 622 12.12 9.13 -25.50
CA GLY A 622 13.51 9.56 -25.66
C GLY A 622 13.74 10.52 -26.82
N PRO A 623 13.29 10.29 -28.07
CA PRO A 623 13.56 11.22 -29.18
C PRO A 623 12.85 12.57 -29.03
N LYS A 624 11.76 12.64 -28.26
CA LYS A 624 11.10 13.92 -27.93
C LYS A 624 11.85 14.65 -26.82
N LEU A 625 12.33 13.91 -25.81
CA LEU A 625 13.11 14.45 -24.69
C LEU A 625 14.51 14.90 -25.14
N GLU A 626 15.16 14.18 -26.05
CA GLU A 626 16.44 14.56 -26.67
C GLU A 626 16.32 15.88 -27.45
N ARG A 627 15.23 16.09 -28.20
CA ARG A 627 14.95 17.38 -28.86
C ARG A 627 14.75 18.54 -27.87
N LEU A 628 14.38 18.22 -26.64
CA LEU A 628 14.23 19.17 -25.54
C LEU A 628 15.53 19.31 -24.71
N GLY A 629 16.63 18.66 -25.14
CA GLY A 629 17.96 18.78 -24.53
C GLY A 629 18.27 17.75 -23.44
N PHE A 630 17.41 16.76 -23.20
CA PHE A 630 17.66 15.70 -22.23
C PHE A 630 18.41 14.52 -22.89
N THR A 631 19.53 14.09 -22.33
CA THR A 631 20.28 12.92 -22.83
C THR A 631 20.13 11.69 -21.94
N SER A 632 19.63 11.86 -20.72
CA SER A 632 19.57 10.82 -19.70
C SER A 632 18.36 10.96 -18.78
N VAL A 633 18.07 9.85 -18.09
CA VAL A 633 17.08 9.76 -17.01
C VAL A 633 17.79 9.55 -15.70
N PHE A 634 17.32 10.24 -14.66
CA PHE A 634 17.91 10.18 -13.33
C PHE A 634 16.84 10.13 -12.26
N PRO A 635 17.01 9.30 -11.23
CA PRO A 635 16.38 9.57 -9.95
C PRO A 635 16.95 10.90 -9.48
N ASP A 636 16.18 11.99 -9.60
CA ASP A 636 16.59 13.27 -9.03
C ASP A 636 16.65 13.09 -7.51
N ARG A 637 17.87 12.88 -7.00
CA ARG A 637 18.19 12.75 -5.57
C ARG A 637 18.26 14.13 -4.89
N GLY A 638 17.92 15.20 -5.61
CA GLY A 638 17.94 16.58 -5.13
C GLY A 638 16.68 16.98 -4.36
N THR A 639 16.77 18.06 -3.59
CA THR A 639 15.62 18.67 -2.89
C THR A 639 14.93 19.76 -3.71
N GLY A 640 15.26 19.86 -5.00
CA GLY A 640 14.76 20.89 -5.90
C GLY A 640 13.32 20.67 -6.34
N LEU A 641 12.72 21.70 -6.93
CA LEU A 641 11.35 21.65 -7.46
C LEU A 641 11.18 20.55 -8.53
N SER A 642 12.22 20.26 -9.31
CA SER A 642 12.26 19.16 -10.30
C SER A 642 12.06 17.79 -9.65
N ALA A 643 12.76 17.49 -8.56
CA ALA A 643 12.64 16.24 -7.82
C ALA A 643 11.24 16.05 -7.23
N GLN A 644 10.68 17.13 -6.68
CA GLN A 644 9.32 17.12 -6.11
C GLN A 644 8.24 16.89 -7.17
N LEU A 645 8.39 17.50 -8.35
CA LEU A 645 7.49 17.28 -9.48
C LEU A 645 7.63 15.86 -10.07
N ALA A 646 8.86 15.33 -10.14
CA ALA A 646 9.12 13.96 -10.59
C ALA A 646 8.52 12.92 -9.62
N ASP A 647 8.67 13.12 -8.31
CA ASP A 647 8.02 12.27 -7.29
C ASP A 647 6.50 12.31 -7.42
N LEU A 648 5.92 13.51 -7.59
CA LEU A 648 4.47 13.67 -7.79
C LEU A 648 3.99 12.92 -9.04
N ALA A 649 4.75 12.98 -10.13
CA ALA A 649 4.46 12.28 -11.38
C ALA A 649 4.62 10.75 -11.30
N ALA A 650 5.43 10.25 -10.36
CA ALA A 650 5.66 8.81 -10.13
C ALA A 650 4.57 8.14 -9.29
N ARG A 651 3.82 8.89 -8.49
CA ARG A 651 2.75 8.38 -7.59
C ARG A 651 1.58 7.63 -8.25
N PRO A 652 1.12 7.97 -9.47
CA PRO A 652 0.05 7.20 -10.11
C PRO A 652 0.52 5.86 -10.70
N THR A 653 1.76 5.43 -10.46
CA THR A 653 2.25 4.12 -10.92
C THR A 653 1.41 2.99 -10.33
N PRO A 654 0.78 2.13 -11.16
CA PRO A 654 0.02 1.00 -10.66
C PRO A 654 0.97 -0.06 -10.07
N LEU A 655 0.88 -0.30 -8.76
CA LEU A 655 1.70 -1.26 -8.03
C LEU A 655 0.83 -2.38 -7.42
N ALA A 656 1.45 -3.55 -7.23
CA ALA A 656 0.82 -4.69 -6.57
C ALA A 656 0.59 -4.41 -5.08
N HIS A 657 -0.31 -5.19 -4.48
CA HIS A 657 -0.53 -5.20 -3.03
C HIS A 657 0.79 -5.45 -2.29
N GLY A 658 1.11 -4.62 -1.29
CA GLY A 658 2.36 -4.72 -0.50
C GLY A 658 3.63 -4.18 -1.19
N GLU A 659 3.55 -3.67 -2.42
CA GLU A 659 4.70 -3.09 -3.14
C GLU A 659 4.75 -1.56 -3.11
N ARG A 660 3.79 -0.92 -2.43
CA ARG A 660 3.82 0.53 -2.21
C ARG A 660 4.90 0.85 -1.20
N CYS A 661 5.69 1.87 -1.51
CA CYS A 661 6.80 2.29 -0.68
C CYS A 661 6.88 3.81 -0.58
N ASP A 662 7.23 4.27 0.62
CA ASP A 662 7.34 5.68 0.95
C ASP A 662 8.65 6.28 0.47
N SER A 663 9.66 5.45 0.19
CA SER A 663 10.93 5.87 -0.40
C SER A 663 10.69 6.53 -1.77
N PRO A 664 11.00 7.84 -1.93
CA PRO A 664 10.89 8.52 -3.21
C PRO A 664 11.75 7.85 -4.29
N VAL A 665 12.91 7.33 -3.90
CA VAL A 665 13.81 6.64 -4.83
C VAL A 665 13.21 5.31 -5.27
N CYS A 666 12.61 4.53 -4.37
CA CYS A 666 11.90 3.31 -4.74
C CYS A 666 10.74 3.59 -5.71
N ARG A 667 9.91 4.61 -5.43
CA ARG A 667 8.83 5.02 -6.34
C ARG A 667 9.38 5.44 -7.70
N TRP A 668 10.47 6.18 -7.73
CA TRP A 668 11.10 6.64 -8.96
C TRP A 668 11.62 5.45 -9.78
N VAL A 669 12.33 4.51 -9.14
CA VAL A 669 12.81 3.27 -9.75
C VAL A 669 11.63 2.48 -10.33
N PHE A 670 10.55 2.31 -9.58
CA PHE A 670 9.35 1.62 -10.05
C PHE A 670 8.62 2.36 -11.16
N PHE A 671 8.58 3.70 -11.11
CA PHE A 671 8.00 4.50 -12.17
C PHE A 671 8.80 4.40 -13.46
N PHE A 672 10.13 4.51 -13.45
CA PHE A 672 10.92 4.46 -14.69
C PHE A 672 11.10 3.04 -15.20
N TYR A 673 11.64 2.15 -14.37
CA TYR A 673 12.01 0.80 -14.78
C TYR A 673 10.85 -0.19 -14.67
N GLY A 674 9.90 0.01 -13.75
CA GLY A 674 8.88 -0.98 -13.39
C GLY A 674 9.21 -1.68 -12.06
N PRO A 675 8.37 -2.60 -11.57
CA PRO A 675 8.60 -3.28 -10.29
C PRO A 675 9.86 -4.14 -10.34
N THR A 676 10.98 -3.60 -9.83
CA THR A 676 12.30 -4.26 -9.88
C THR A 676 12.53 -5.23 -8.73
N HIS A 677 11.86 -5.07 -7.59
CA HIS A 677 12.05 -5.92 -6.43
C HIS A 677 10.71 -6.18 -5.73
N HIS A 678 10.68 -7.21 -4.88
CA HIS A 678 9.56 -7.48 -3.99
C HIS A 678 9.96 -7.11 -2.57
N HIS A 679 9.26 -6.17 -1.94
CA HIS A 679 9.67 -5.64 -0.63
C HIS A 679 9.79 -6.71 0.46
N ALA A 680 8.95 -7.75 0.44
CA ALA A 680 9.04 -8.86 1.39
C ALA A 680 10.32 -9.72 1.30
N ASN A 681 11.12 -9.55 0.24
CA ASN A 681 12.40 -10.25 0.06
C ASN A 681 13.59 -9.39 0.47
N LEU A 682 13.40 -8.11 0.77
CA LEU A 682 14.44 -7.19 1.21
C LEU A 682 14.36 -6.98 2.71
N ASP A 683 15.50 -6.98 3.39
CA ASP A 683 15.60 -6.40 4.73
C ASP A 683 15.61 -4.87 4.64
N ARG A 684 15.37 -4.18 5.77
CA ARG A 684 15.35 -2.71 5.81
C ARG A 684 16.69 -2.11 5.38
N TYR A 685 17.79 -2.75 5.77
CA TYR A 685 19.14 -2.33 5.41
C TYR A 685 19.33 -2.24 3.88
N THR A 686 19.05 -3.33 3.17
CA THR A 686 19.19 -3.47 1.73
C THR A 686 18.24 -2.52 0.99
N HIS A 687 16.99 -2.42 1.47
CA HIS A 687 16.01 -1.50 0.91
C HIS A 687 16.50 -0.04 0.95
N ASP A 688 17.02 0.41 2.09
CA ASP A 688 17.51 1.79 2.24
C ASP A 688 18.71 2.09 1.32
N ARG A 689 19.46 1.04 0.92
CA ARG A 689 20.57 1.14 -0.04
C ARG A 689 20.17 1.08 -1.50
N ILE A 690 18.90 0.82 -1.85
CA ILE A 690 18.45 0.83 -3.26
C ILE A 690 18.85 2.15 -3.94
N ALA A 691 18.83 3.25 -3.19
CA ALA A 691 19.24 4.55 -3.70
C ALA A 691 20.70 4.62 -4.15
N GLU A 692 21.58 3.76 -3.67
CA GLU A 692 22.97 3.66 -4.11
C GLU A 692 23.13 2.81 -5.35
N LEU A 693 22.20 1.88 -5.60
CA LEU A 693 22.27 0.89 -6.68
C LEU A 693 21.75 1.41 -8.02
N PHE A 694 20.95 2.48 -8.00
CA PHE A 694 20.33 3.05 -9.19
C PHE A 694 20.79 4.49 -9.45
N GLY A 695 21.22 4.79 -10.67
CA GLY A 695 21.75 6.09 -11.05
C GLY A 695 21.31 6.55 -12.43
N GLU A 696 22.13 7.39 -13.06
CA GLU A 696 21.88 7.94 -14.39
C GLU A 696 21.83 6.83 -15.46
N GLY A 697 20.81 6.86 -16.32
CA GLY A 697 20.71 5.96 -17.47
C GLY A 697 20.61 6.71 -18.80
N SER A 698 21.26 6.19 -19.83
CA SER A 698 21.21 6.71 -21.21
C SER A 698 19.79 6.61 -21.81
N LEU A 699 19.23 7.71 -22.32
CA LEU A 699 17.91 7.68 -22.98
C LEU A 699 17.91 6.78 -24.22
N ARG A 700 18.98 6.80 -25.02
CA ARG A 700 19.13 5.90 -26.18
C ARG A 700 19.12 4.43 -25.78
N GLY A 701 19.82 4.08 -24.71
CA GLY A 701 19.83 2.71 -24.19
C GLY A 701 18.43 2.27 -23.76
N MET A 702 17.71 3.16 -23.07
CA MET A 702 16.33 2.92 -22.64
C MET A 702 15.37 2.76 -23.83
N ASP A 703 15.49 3.58 -24.88
CA ASP A 703 14.69 3.46 -26.10
C ASP A 703 14.97 2.16 -26.86
N HIS A 704 16.20 1.67 -26.82
CA HIS A 704 16.58 0.39 -27.41
C HIS A 704 15.97 -0.78 -26.62
N VAL A 705 16.02 -0.77 -25.28
CA VAL A 705 15.25 -1.73 -24.45
C VAL A 705 13.75 -1.65 -24.78
N GLY A 706 13.22 -0.46 -24.99
CA GLY A 706 11.83 -0.24 -25.43
C GLY A 706 11.51 -0.92 -26.77
N SER A 707 12.43 -0.88 -27.75
CA SER A 707 12.30 -1.63 -29.01
C SER A 707 12.22 -3.13 -28.77
N MET A 708 13.10 -3.69 -27.93
CA MET A 708 13.12 -5.13 -27.60
C MET A 708 11.83 -5.57 -26.91
N PHE A 709 11.31 -4.77 -25.97
CA PHE A 709 10.03 -5.05 -25.30
C PHE A 709 8.83 -4.95 -26.25
N THR A 710 8.92 -4.10 -27.26
CA THR A 710 7.88 -3.94 -28.27
C THR A 710 7.90 -5.06 -29.29
N SER A 711 9.09 -5.49 -29.74
CA SER A 711 9.27 -6.61 -30.69
C SER A 711 9.11 -7.98 -30.03
N GLY A 712 9.34 -8.06 -28.71
CA GLY A 712 9.27 -9.30 -27.93
C GLY A 712 10.50 -10.20 -28.09
N ARG A 713 11.62 -9.67 -28.61
CA ARG A 713 12.90 -10.36 -28.84
C ARG A 713 14.07 -9.37 -28.87
N LEU A 714 15.31 -9.86 -28.81
CA LEU A 714 16.49 -9.05 -29.09
C LEU A 714 16.42 -8.50 -30.52
N VAL A 715 16.72 -7.21 -30.65
CA VAL A 715 16.79 -6.47 -31.91
C VAL A 715 17.97 -5.50 -31.83
N ASP A 716 18.40 -4.96 -32.97
CA ASP A 716 19.34 -3.84 -33.00
C ASP A 716 18.68 -2.51 -32.64
N ALA A 717 19.48 -1.44 -32.54
CA ALA A 717 19.03 -0.11 -32.16
C ALA A 717 17.96 0.47 -33.12
N ASP A 718 17.97 0.04 -34.38
CA ASP A 718 17.01 0.43 -35.41
C ASP A 718 15.73 -0.45 -35.36
N GLY A 719 15.73 -1.50 -34.54
CA GLY A 719 14.62 -2.45 -34.36
C GLY A 719 14.66 -3.65 -35.31
N GLY A 720 15.75 -3.83 -36.05
CA GLY A 720 16.00 -4.96 -36.94
C GLY A 720 16.31 -6.25 -36.19
N ASP A 721 15.96 -7.38 -36.79
CA ASP A 721 16.24 -8.72 -36.26
C ASP A 721 17.64 -9.19 -36.66
N SER A 722 18.66 -8.50 -36.15
CA SER A 722 20.06 -8.70 -36.54
C SER A 722 20.82 -9.70 -35.67
N TYR A 723 20.18 -10.28 -34.66
CA TYR A 723 20.82 -11.17 -33.67
C TYR A 723 20.29 -12.60 -33.72
N LEU A 724 18.97 -12.82 -33.56
CA LEU A 724 18.39 -14.16 -33.49
C LEU A 724 18.64 -15.05 -34.74
N PRO A 725 18.83 -14.52 -35.97
CA PRO A 725 19.21 -15.35 -37.10
C PRO A 725 20.52 -16.13 -36.93
N HIS A 726 21.38 -15.72 -35.98
CA HIS A 726 22.68 -16.32 -35.69
C HIS A 726 22.66 -17.28 -34.49
N VAL A 727 21.55 -18.02 -34.32
CA VAL A 727 21.34 -18.93 -33.19
C VAL A 727 22.46 -19.96 -33.03
N GLU A 728 23.15 -20.32 -34.11
CA GLU A 728 24.32 -21.21 -34.12
C GLU A 728 25.44 -20.72 -33.18
N GLN A 729 25.51 -19.43 -32.89
CA GLN A 729 26.51 -18.85 -31.99
C GLN A 729 26.19 -19.08 -30.50
N LEU A 730 25.01 -19.59 -30.19
CA LEU A 730 24.60 -19.92 -28.82
C LEU A 730 24.72 -21.42 -28.52
N ASP A 731 25.62 -22.13 -29.19
CA ASP A 731 25.94 -23.55 -28.91
C ASP A 731 26.91 -23.69 -27.71
N LEU A 732 26.49 -23.18 -26.56
CA LEU A 732 27.23 -23.23 -25.30
C LEU A 732 26.29 -23.38 -24.10
N PRO A 733 26.80 -23.81 -22.92
CA PRO A 733 26.00 -23.88 -21.70
C PRO A 733 25.37 -22.53 -21.31
N ILE A 734 24.03 -22.49 -21.21
CA ILE A 734 23.30 -21.29 -20.76
C ILE A 734 22.28 -21.66 -19.69
N LEU A 735 22.34 -20.98 -18.54
CA LEU A 735 21.36 -21.06 -17.47
C LEU A 735 20.52 -19.78 -17.38
N PHE A 736 19.20 -19.90 -17.54
CA PHE A 736 18.26 -18.81 -17.26
C PHE A 736 17.71 -18.88 -15.83
N LEU A 737 17.93 -17.83 -15.04
CA LEU A 737 17.29 -17.64 -13.74
C LEU A 737 16.07 -16.70 -13.89
N ALA A 738 14.91 -17.13 -13.43
CA ALA A 738 13.67 -16.35 -13.55
C ALA A 738 12.86 -16.33 -12.25
N GLY A 739 12.68 -15.13 -11.67
CA GLY A 739 11.85 -14.95 -10.48
C GLY A 739 10.36 -15.07 -10.79
N THR A 740 9.62 -15.91 -10.06
CA THR A 740 8.18 -16.15 -10.35
C THR A 740 7.28 -14.94 -10.08
N ARG A 741 7.78 -13.94 -9.33
CA ARG A 741 7.10 -12.66 -9.08
C ARG A 741 7.70 -11.51 -9.88
N ASN A 742 8.56 -11.77 -10.87
CA ASN A 742 9.10 -10.73 -11.75
C ASN A 742 7.98 -10.13 -12.62
N ARG A 743 7.60 -8.89 -12.31
CA ARG A 743 6.57 -8.10 -13.03
C ARG A 743 7.17 -7.09 -14.00
N LEU A 744 8.49 -7.07 -14.15
CA LEU A 744 9.18 -6.24 -15.14
C LEU A 744 9.32 -7.01 -16.45
N VAL A 745 9.97 -8.18 -16.40
CA VAL A 745 10.12 -9.13 -17.50
C VAL A 745 9.54 -10.45 -17.03
N LEU A 746 8.43 -10.88 -17.63
CA LEU A 746 7.66 -12.02 -17.15
C LEU A 746 8.47 -13.33 -17.27
N PRO A 747 8.28 -14.32 -16.37
CA PRO A 747 8.99 -15.61 -16.42
C PRO A 747 8.80 -16.40 -17.72
N SER A 748 7.73 -16.12 -18.46
CA SER A 748 7.46 -16.64 -19.80
C SER A 748 8.53 -16.24 -20.82
N SER A 749 9.26 -15.14 -20.58
CA SER A 749 10.37 -14.66 -21.41
C SER A 749 11.49 -15.69 -21.53
N SER A 750 12.02 -16.16 -20.40
CA SER A 750 13.08 -17.18 -20.39
C SER A 750 12.56 -18.55 -20.80
N GLN A 751 11.28 -18.86 -20.55
CA GLN A 751 10.66 -20.08 -21.05
C GLN A 751 10.62 -20.13 -22.58
N ARG A 752 10.26 -19.00 -23.23
CA ARG A 752 10.29 -18.87 -24.69
C ARG A 752 11.70 -19.00 -25.25
N SER A 753 12.67 -18.32 -24.64
CA SER A 753 14.09 -18.43 -25.05
C SER A 753 14.62 -19.84 -24.91
N LEU A 754 14.31 -20.54 -23.81
CA LEU A 754 14.71 -21.93 -23.62
C LEU A 754 14.09 -22.83 -24.68
N ALA A 755 12.79 -22.70 -24.96
CA ALA A 755 12.12 -23.49 -25.98
C ALA A 755 12.73 -23.26 -27.38
N TRP A 756 13.05 -21.99 -27.70
CA TRP A 756 13.72 -21.61 -28.94
C TRP A 756 15.14 -22.18 -29.05
N LEU A 757 15.96 -22.09 -28.01
CA LEU A 757 17.31 -22.67 -28.03
C LEU A 757 17.25 -24.20 -28.17
N ARG A 758 16.38 -24.86 -27.41
CA ARG A 758 16.24 -26.32 -27.47
C ARG A 758 15.72 -26.83 -28.81
N SER A 759 14.96 -26.03 -29.55
CA SER A 759 14.53 -26.41 -30.90
C SER A 759 15.67 -26.36 -31.93
N HIS A 760 16.77 -25.66 -31.64
CA HIS A 760 17.94 -25.54 -32.53
C HIS A 760 19.10 -26.43 -32.08
N HIS A 761 19.36 -26.53 -30.78
CA HIS A 761 20.56 -27.18 -30.21
C HIS A 761 20.27 -28.45 -29.40
N GLY A 762 18.99 -28.79 -29.19
CA GLY A 762 18.60 -29.86 -28.28
C GLY A 762 18.62 -29.44 -26.79
N PRO A 763 18.31 -30.36 -25.87
CA PRO A 763 18.03 -30.02 -24.47
C PRO A 763 19.27 -29.90 -23.57
N ASP A 764 20.45 -30.33 -24.02
CA ASP A 764 21.57 -30.68 -23.13
C ASP A 764 22.34 -29.48 -22.58
N LEU A 765 22.51 -28.41 -23.37
CA LEU A 765 23.31 -27.23 -22.97
C LEU A 765 22.50 -26.11 -22.31
N HIS A 766 21.17 -26.14 -22.44
CA HIS A 766 20.32 -25.01 -22.05
C HIS A 766 19.39 -25.37 -20.91
N HIS A 767 19.49 -24.60 -19.83
CA HIS A 767 18.81 -24.83 -18.58
C HIS A 767 18.02 -23.61 -18.13
N ARG A 768 17.00 -23.85 -17.30
CA ARG A 768 16.21 -22.80 -16.67
C ARG A 768 15.87 -23.19 -15.25
N ARG A 769 15.98 -22.22 -14.34
CA ARG A 769 15.56 -22.35 -12.94
C ARG A 769 14.60 -21.22 -12.61
N GLU A 770 13.44 -21.59 -12.07
CA GLU A 770 12.52 -20.62 -11.49
C GLU A 770 12.90 -20.39 -10.04
N LEU A 771 12.80 -19.13 -9.62
CA LEU A 771 13.07 -18.70 -8.25
C LEU A 771 11.72 -18.36 -7.59
N PRO A 772 11.12 -19.25 -6.77
CA PRO A 772 9.79 -19.05 -6.22
C PRO A 772 9.71 -17.85 -5.29
N GLY A 773 8.81 -16.90 -5.58
CA GLY A 773 8.60 -15.72 -4.73
C GLY A 773 9.56 -14.56 -5.01
N TYR A 774 10.55 -14.74 -5.89
CA TYR A 774 11.53 -13.72 -6.25
C TYR A 774 11.03 -12.81 -7.38
N ALA A 775 11.29 -11.51 -7.28
CA ALA A 775 11.12 -10.53 -8.36
C ALA A 775 12.40 -10.36 -9.19
N HIS A 776 12.54 -9.22 -9.89
CA HIS A 776 13.60 -9.00 -10.88
C HIS A 776 14.99 -8.93 -10.25
N LEU A 777 15.21 -8.12 -9.22
CA LEU A 777 16.51 -7.97 -8.56
C LEU A 777 16.72 -8.89 -7.37
N ASP A 778 15.63 -9.43 -6.82
CA ASP A 778 15.65 -10.19 -5.58
C ASP A 778 16.63 -11.36 -5.65
N GLY A 779 16.80 -11.99 -6.83
CA GLY A 779 17.70 -13.14 -6.96
C GLY A 779 19.15 -12.84 -6.60
N LEU A 780 19.54 -11.56 -6.62
CA LEU A 780 20.87 -11.09 -6.28
C LEU A 780 20.90 -10.33 -4.95
N LEU A 781 19.84 -9.58 -4.64
CA LEU A 781 19.79 -8.65 -3.49
C LEU A 781 18.92 -9.12 -2.32
N GLY A 782 18.11 -10.15 -2.53
CA GLY A 782 17.20 -10.64 -1.50
C GLY A 782 17.93 -11.16 -0.26
N ARG A 783 17.32 -10.98 0.92
CA ARG A 783 17.89 -11.38 2.22
C ARG A 783 18.25 -12.87 2.32
N ARG A 784 17.67 -13.72 1.45
CA ARG A 784 17.94 -15.17 1.38
C ARG A 784 18.64 -15.62 0.09
N SER A 785 19.09 -14.71 -0.76
CA SER A 785 19.65 -15.07 -2.08
C SER A 785 20.89 -15.95 -2.00
N HIS A 786 21.71 -15.75 -0.97
CA HIS A 786 22.86 -16.61 -0.69
C HIS A 786 22.48 -18.07 -0.36
N ARG A 787 21.24 -18.32 0.09
CA ARG A 787 20.74 -19.67 0.38
C ARG A 787 19.98 -20.26 -0.80
N ASP A 788 19.14 -19.44 -1.42
CA ASP A 788 18.11 -19.90 -2.35
C ASP A 788 18.56 -19.80 -3.83
N VAL A 789 19.60 -19.01 -4.13
CA VAL A 789 19.97 -18.68 -5.52
C VAL A 789 21.45 -18.93 -5.82
N PHE A 790 22.37 -18.47 -4.97
CA PHE A 790 23.81 -18.56 -5.25
C PHE A 790 24.33 -19.99 -5.42
N PRO A 791 23.82 -21.01 -4.69
CA PRO A 791 24.19 -22.40 -4.95
C PRO A 791 23.90 -22.82 -6.40
N HIS A 792 22.75 -22.44 -6.97
CA HIS A 792 22.43 -22.78 -8.36
C HIS A 792 23.35 -22.12 -9.38
N ILE A 793 23.88 -20.94 -9.06
CA ILE A 793 24.89 -20.26 -9.90
C ILE A 793 26.21 -21.03 -9.80
N ALA A 794 26.68 -21.30 -8.59
CA ALA A 794 27.95 -21.98 -8.35
C ALA A 794 27.96 -23.40 -8.93
N ASP A 795 26.88 -24.18 -8.74
CA ASP A 795 26.76 -25.53 -9.30
C ASP A 795 26.87 -25.52 -10.83
N PHE A 796 26.14 -24.62 -11.49
CA PHE A 796 26.17 -24.50 -12.95
C PHE A 796 27.55 -24.05 -13.46
N LEU A 797 28.19 -23.11 -12.77
CA LEU A 797 29.56 -22.70 -13.11
C LEU A 797 30.53 -23.87 -12.91
N GLY A 798 30.41 -24.65 -11.84
CA GLY A 798 31.28 -25.79 -11.56
C GLY A 798 31.17 -26.93 -12.57
N ASP A 799 29.98 -27.12 -13.15
CA ASP A 799 29.74 -28.14 -14.18
C ASP A 799 30.26 -27.72 -15.58
N HIS A 800 30.52 -26.43 -15.80
CA HIS A 800 30.74 -25.85 -17.13
C HIS A 800 31.87 -24.79 -17.18
N HIS A 801 32.85 -24.84 -16.28
CA HIS A 801 33.97 -23.90 -16.24
C HIS A 801 35.31 -24.57 -15.93
#